data_AF-A0A8J9YND0-F1
#
_entry.id   AF-A0A8J9YND0-F1
#
_cell.length_a   1.000
_cell.length_b   1.000
_cell.length_c   1.000
_cell.angle_alpha   90.00
_cell.angle_beta   90.00
_cell.angle_gamma   90.00
#
_symmetry.space_group_name_H-M   'P 1'
#
loop_
_entity.id
_entity.type
_entity.pdbx_description
1 polymer ?
#
loop_
_entity_poly.entity_id
_entity_poly.type
_entity_poly.pdbx_seq_one_letter_code
_entity_poly.pdbx_strand_id
1 'polypeptide(L)'
;MLRLASGTFSPSCRYCVEKLTTRHASQRLSQKPLLPANSRTASSLLQSTHLTRHRAQLTCQYSTLARPNLRNLISPTNRIVQSQQRNMSVLSKLRPLLKIRYWILGAGIGGGYSAKATYESWKDKVPDMSWLGEYLPDADTVSKFIPNVDTDKYRKFLLKLKKSIPELPESPDMATLKGYLPDADRMKDWSPDVTMDDFSSVFNEGVATVTDLFSEVKRRPIPLGSVPFIDNSITTGVMTAMKVNAEGSEEESAKKMSDKERLQKIQEEFLQEQLKYQRQLERLEKENKELRKQIMLKGDKAVYKRRTKKSLIDMYSEVLDELSEYDSSYNTQDELPRVVVVGDQSAGKTSVLEMVAQARIFPRGAGEMMTRAPVKVTLSEGPHHIAMFKDSDREFDLTKESELEALRREVEIRMKASVRPGQTVSMETIAMSVKGPGLQRMVLVDLPGIISTETQGMASATKESIKMMCEHYMSNPNAIILCIQDGSVDAERSNVTDLVSHMDPQGKRTIFVLTKVDLAEKNITNPRRIKQILEGKLFPMKALGYFAVVTGRGNKDDSIETIRGYEEEFFRTSQLFRSGVLKASQMTTQNLSFAVSDCFWKMVKASVEQQADTYKAARFNLETEWKNNYPSLRQLDRDELFEKGKGEILDEVMNLSQVTPKQWEEALWAKLWDQAAEHVIENIYLPAAQTESAGHFNTTVDIKLKQWADQQLPKKSVLVGWETLQEELKGLMDRGKDAQNHDDIFDHLKEAVIKEATRKHRWQGEAANSLRVIQLNALEDRSIAEKSQWDSAIKFMESTLQDKLFETESKINKMSGPGWVGRWFKWQYQSQDQAKCAATKTELEKIVALDEKHPPYLAMDETTTVRKNLEAQGVDVDNDFIKTTWHEVYRRHFLKQALVRANECRRGFYYYQRGITDTDLECHDIVLFWRIQKMLQCTSNALRQQIMNTEARRLEKEVKHMLEGLGEDPQKKLGLLQGRRVTLAEELKKVRGIQEKLEEFIEALRKEK
;
A
#
# COMPACT_ATOMS: atom_id res chain seq x y z
N MET A 1 68.66 29.00 -14.35
CA MET A 1 68.39 27.89 -15.29
C MET A 1 66.87 27.79 -15.47
N LEU A 2 66.36 27.60 -16.70
CA LEU A 2 64.95 27.30 -17.11
C LEU A 2 63.82 28.20 -16.50
N ARG A 3 63.13 29.09 -17.25
CA ARG A 3 62.10 28.90 -18.33
C ARG A 3 60.90 28.04 -17.88
N LEU A 4 59.61 28.36 -18.15
CA LEU A 4 58.93 29.47 -18.84
C LEU A 4 57.40 29.43 -18.58
N ALA A 5 56.69 30.58 -18.56
CA ALA A 5 55.22 30.79 -18.77
C ALA A 5 54.19 30.01 -17.91
N SER A 6 52.95 30.44 -17.62
CA SER A 6 52.17 31.71 -17.71
C SER A 6 50.91 31.43 -16.85
N GLY A 7 50.36 32.26 -15.97
CA GLY A 7 50.05 33.69 -15.99
C GLY A 7 48.96 33.91 -14.92
N THR A 8 49.02 34.99 -14.15
CA THR A 8 48.31 35.16 -12.86
C THR A 8 47.14 36.13 -12.94
N PHE A 9 46.10 35.95 -12.09
CA PHE A 9 45.77 36.86 -10.96
C PHE A 9 44.48 36.43 -10.21
N SER A 10 44.37 36.84 -8.95
CA SER A 10 43.27 36.64 -7.98
C SER A 10 42.46 37.98 -7.83
N PRO A 11 41.72 38.34 -6.74
CA PRO A 11 41.31 37.64 -5.50
C PRO A 11 39.83 37.87 -5.08
N SER A 12 39.54 37.54 -3.81
CA SER A 12 38.25 37.51 -3.09
C SER A 12 37.59 38.86 -2.75
N CYS A 13 36.25 38.82 -2.64
CA CYS A 13 35.40 39.53 -1.66
C CYS A 13 35.34 41.09 -1.63
N ARG A 14 34.24 41.68 -2.17
CA ARG A 14 33.43 42.77 -1.56
C ARG A 14 32.30 43.31 -2.49
N TYR A 15 31.14 43.55 -1.88
CA TYR A 15 30.09 44.59 -2.07
C TYR A 15 29.68 45.21 -3.45
N CYS A 16 28.42 45.66 -3.50
CA CYS A 16 27.66 46.15 -4.68
C CYS A 16 27.90 47.63 -5.08
N VAL A 17 27.59 47.97 -6.35
CA VAL A 17 27.17 49.30 -6.88
C VAL A 17 26.21 49.01 -8.07
N GLU A 18 24.92 49.40 -8.09
CA GLU A 18 24.32 50.74 -8.41
C GLU A 18 24.46 51.17 -9.90
N LYS A 19 23.60 51.98 -10.53
CA LYS A 19 22.53 52.92 -10.11
C LYS A 19 21.55 53.18 -11.28
N LEU A 20 20.27 53.48 -11.06
CA LEU A 20 19.63 54.82 -11.11
C LEU A 20 18.08 54.58 -11.17
N THR A 21 17.13 55.49 -10.90
CA THR A 21 16.86 56.50 -9.84
C THR A 21 15.35 56.82 -9.93
N THR A 22 14.60 57.07 -8.85
CA THR A 22 14.41 58.40 -8.25
C THR A 22 13.51 58.34 -6.99
N ARG A 23 13.82 59.17 -5.96
CA ARG A 23 12.94 60.03 -5.09
C ARG A 23 11.44 59.65 -4.91
N HIS A 24 10.71 59.80 -3.79
CA HIS A 24 10.86 60.36 -2.41
C HIS A 24 9.55 59.99 -1.62
N ALA A 25 9.35 60.18 -0.28
CA ALA A 25 10.23 60.18 0.91
C ALA A 25 9.42 60.35 2.24
N SER A 26 9.92 59.73 3.33
CA SER A 26 9.89 60.22 4.74
C SER A 26 8.70 60.04 5.71
N GLN A 27 9.08 59.99 7.01
CA GLN A 27 8.31 60.05 8.27
C GLN A 27 7.53 58.80 8.72
N ARG A 28 7.31 58.51 10.01
CA ARG A 28 8.04 58.58 11.31
C ARG A 28 6.98 58.28 12.40
N LEU A 29 7.37 57.49 13.42
CA LEU A 29 6.85 57.50 14.80
C LEU A 29 5.39 57.07 15.13
N SER A 30 5.32 55.98 15.92
CA SER A 30 4.70 55.90 17.26
C SER A 30 3.18 56.15 17.42
N GLN A 31 2.44 55.12 17.87
CA GLN A 31 1.99 54.99 19.29
C GLN A 31 1.08 53.76 19.50
N LYS A 32 1.34 53.00 20.57
CA LYS A 32 0.37 52.15 21.31
C LYS A 32 -0.54 53.10 22.13
N PRO A 33 -1.77 52.73 22.62
CA PRO A 33 -1.91 51.56 23.50
C PRO A 33 -3.31 50.86 23.69
N LEU A 34 -3.28 49.78 24.50
CA LEU A 34 -4.32 49.27 25.44
C LEU A 34 -5.71 48.77 24.94
N LEU A 35 -5.90 47.43 25.00
CA LEU A 35 -6.77 46.65 25.92
C LEU A 35 -8.03 47.30 26.57
N PRO A 36 -9.02 46.52 27.07
CA PRO A 36 -9.55 45.21 26.62
C PRO A 36 -11.11 45.06 26.79
N ALA A 37 -11.59 43.81 26.70
CA ALA A 37 -12.62 43.17 27.57
C ALA A 37 -14.01 42.80 26.99
N ASN A 38 -14.42 41.57 27.34
CA ASN A 38 -15.79 41.10 27.62
C ASN A 38 -16.82 41.01 26.46
N SER A 39 -17.74 40.04 26.41
CA SER A 39 -17.92 38.78 27.18
C SER A 39 -19.10 37.96 26.63
N ARG A 40 -19.19 36.67 26.99
CA ARG A 40 -20.44 35.84 27.10
C ARG A 40 -21.18 35.51 25.79
N THR A 41 -21.17 34.27 25.27
CA THR A 41 -21.74 32.96 25.73
C THR A 41 -23.22 32.73 25.35
N ALA A 42 -23.49 31.50 24.89
CA ALA A 42 -24.79 30.83 24.79
C ALA A 42 -25.79 31.35 23.72
N SER A 43 -26.66 30.52 23.11
CA SER A 43 -26.71 29.05 22.97
C SER A 43 -27.79 28.66 21.95
N SER A 44 -27.58 27.55 21.22
CA SER A 44 -28.59 26.62 20.67
C SER A 44 -30.02 27.12 20.32
N LEU A 45 -30.47 26.87 19.08
CA LEU A 45 -31.43 25.79 18.80
C LEU A 45 -31.78 25.64 17.29
N LEU A 46 -31.96 24.37 16.92
CA LEU A 46 -32.64 23.78 15.76
C LEU A 46 -33.56 24.69 14.92
N GLN A 47 -33.42 24.64 13.59
CA GLN A 47 -34.36 23.88 12.74
C GLN A 47 -33.86 23.70 11.29
N SER A 48 -34.58 22.87 10.54
CA SER A 48 -34.13 22.21 9.32
C SER A 48 -34.70 22.83 8.03
N THR A 49 -34.31 22.22 6.90
CA THR A 49 -35.00 22.17 5.59
C THR A 49 -34.68 23.19 4.48
N HIS A 50 -34.28 22.57 3.36
CA HIS A 50 -34.64 22.87 1.96
C HIS A 50 -34.12 24.12 1.22
N LEU A 51 -33.21 23.83 0.28
CA LEU A 51 -33.36 24.06 -1.17
C LEU A 51 -33.74 25.49 -1.65
N THR A 52 -32.75 26.18 -2.23
CA THR A 52 -32.88 26.79 -3.59
C THR A 52 -31.53 27.32 -4.09
N ARG A 53 -31.06 26.81 -5.23
CA ARG A 53 -29.92 27.38 -5.98
C ARG A 53 -30.46 28.04 -7.25
N HIS A 54 -30.87 29.31 -7.14
CA HIS A 54 -31.15 30.11 -8.33
C HIS A 54 -29.85 30.74 -8.87
N ARG A 55 -29.71 30.73 -10.19
CA ARG A 55 -28.50 31.10 -10.93
C ARG A 55 -28.83 32.32 -11.79
N ALA A 56 -28.25 33.48 -11.52
CA ALA A 56 -28.40 34.66 -12.37
C ALA A 56 -27.16 35.58 -12.34
N GLN A 57 -26.61 35.76 -13.55
CA GLN A 57 -25.98 36.98 -14.09
C GLN A 57 -24.66 37.53 -13.50
N LEU A 58 -23.73 37.76 -14.44
CA LEU A 58 -22.49 38.52 -14.30
C LEU A 58 -22.67 39.88 -14.98
N THR A 59 -22.17 40.97 -14.38
CA THR A 59 -22.06 42.30 -15.02
C THR A 59 -20.86 43.10 -14.50
N CYS A 60 -19.98 43.54 -15.40
CA CYS A 60 -19.07 44.71 -15.29
C CYS A 60 -18.59 45.03 -16.74
N GLN A 61 -18.83 46.20 -17.36
CA GLN A 61 -18.29 47.55 -17.12
C GLN A 61 -16.76 47.67 -17.42
N TYR A 62 -16.20 48.71 -18.07
CA TYR A 62 -16.73 49.87 -18.85
C TYR A 62 -15.58 50.61 -19.61
N SER A 63 -15.93 51.76 -20.26
CA SER A 63 -15.09 52.95 -20.61
C SER A 63 -14.52 53.06 -22.04
N THR A 64 -14.45 54.22 -22.74
CA THR A 64 -15.09 55.58 -22.59
C THR A 64 -14.85 56.46 -23.84
N LEU A 65 -15.79 57.36 -24.19
CA LEU A 65 -15.61 58.71 -24.84
C LEU A 65 -14.91 58.80 -26.25
N ALA A 66 -15.09 59.81 -27.13
CA ALA A 66 -16.15 60.78 -27.44
C ALA A 66 -15.94 61.34 -28.90
N ARG A 67 -16.93 62.05 -29.48
CA ARG A 67 -16.98 62.62 -30.88
C ARG A 67 -16.33 64.04 -30.97
N PRO A 68 -16.37 64.89 -32.06
CA PRO A 68 -17.13 64.83 -33.35
C PRO A 68 -16.56 65.44 -34.68
N ASN A 69 -17.18 65.04 -35.81
CA ASN A 69 -17.69 65.76 -37.03
C ASN A 69 -17.02 67.00 -37.67
N LEU A 70 -17.03 67.04 -39.03
CA LEU A 70 -17.67 68.03 -39.95
C LEU A 70 -17.52 67.52 -41.43
N ARG A 71 -18.56 67.12 -42.17
CA ARG A 71 -19.60 67.85 -42.96
C ARG A 71 -19.18 68.35 -44.37
N ASN A 72 -19.85 67.76 -45.40
CA ASN A 72 -20.62 68.40 -46.50
C ASN A 72 -19.87 69.23 -47.59
N LEU A 73 -20.25 69.31 -48.90
CA LEU A 73 -21.36 68.82 -49.75
C LEU A 73 -20.81 68.32 -51.13
N ILE A 74 -21.53 67.59 -51.99
CA ILE A 74 -22.33 68.07 -53.16
C ILE A 74 -23.19 66.89 -53.72
N SER A 75 -24.33 67.20 -54.36
CA SER A 75 -25.36 66.28 -54.94
C SER A 75 -25.36 66.30 -56.50
N PRO A 76 -26.31 65.71 -57.29
CA PRO A 76 -27.53 64.91 -56.98
C PRO A 76 -27.82 63.68 -57.90
N THR A 77 -29.03 63.09 -57.76
CA THR A 77 -29.72 62.06 -58.62
C THR A 77 -29.24 60.59 -58.52
N ASN A 78 -30.10 59.56 -58.47
CA ASN A 78 -31.57 59.51 -58.36
C ASN A 78 -32.05 58.27 -57.53
N ARG A 79 -33.21 58.36 -56.87
CA ARG A 79 -33.89 57.27 -56.09
C ARG A 79 -34.89 56.50 -56.99
N ILE A 80 -35.40 55.31 -56.64
CA ILE A 80 -36.51 54.98 -55.68
C ILE A 80 -36.50 53.43 -55.51
N VAL A 81 -36.23 52.86 -54.34
CA VAL A 81 -37.14 52.53 -53.20
C VAL A 81 -38.25 51.52 -53.50
N GLN A 82 -38.15 50.32 -52.89
CA GLN A 82 -39.19 49.50 -52.22
C GLN A 82 -38.57 48.13 -51.85
N SER A 83 -39.10 47.29 -50.95
CA SER A 83 -39.74 47.50 -49.62
C SER A 83 -39.95 46.10 -49.01
N GLN A 84 -39.90 45.95 -47.68
CA GLN A 84 -40.37 44.72 -47.05
C GLN A 84 -41.87 44.51 -47.33
N GLN A 85 -42.27 43.33 -47.82
CA GLN A 85 -43.59 42.79 -47.51
C GLN A 85 -43.63 41.26 -47.50
N ARG A 86 -44.64 40.76 -46.80
CA ARG A 86 -44.82 39.39 -46.31
C ARG A 86 -45.11 38.37 -47.42
N ASN A 87 -44.66 37.14 -47.20
CA ASN A 87 -45.36 35.88 -47.48
C ASN A 87 -44.77 34.84 -46.49
N MET A 88 -45.46 34.23 -45.51
CA MET A 88 -46.90 34.13 -45.23
C MET A 88 -47.76 33.57 -46.38
N SER A 89 -47.34 32.43 -46.96
CA SER A 89 -48.25 31.37 -47.47
C SER A 89 -47.53 30.11 -48.01
N VAL A 90 -46.70 29.43 -47.19
CA VAL A 90 -46.31 28.01 -47.44
C VAL A 90 -46.24 27.20 -46.13
N LEU A 91 -45.74 27.82 -45.06
CA LEU A 91 -45.55 27.20 -43.73
C LEU A 91 -46.84 26.88 -42.94
N SER A 92 -48.03 26.98 -43.55
CA SER A 92 -49.31 26.54 -42.96
C SER A 92 -49.76 25.14 -43.42
N LYS A 93 -49.09 24.51 -44.41
CA LYS A 93 -49.49 23.21 -44.99
C LYS A 93 -48.61 22.01 -44.59
N LEU A 94 -47.65 22.17 -43.68
CA LEU A 94 -46.83 21.05 -43.13
C LEU A 94 -47.13 20.74 -41.65
N ARG A 95 -48.28 21.18 -41.13
CA ARG A 95 -48.77 20.85 -39.78
C ARG A 95 -49.35 19.43 -39.56
N PRO A 96 -49.67 18.58 -40.56
CA PRO A 96 -50.19 17.23 -40.28
C PRO A 96 -49.12 16.12 -40.16
N LEU A 97 -47.89 16.30 -40.66
CA LEU A 97 -46.87 15.23 -40.65
C LEU A 97 -46.33 14.87 -39.25
N LEU A 98 -46.56 15.72 -38.23
CA LEU A 98 -46.25 15.41 -36.84
C LEU A 98 -47.30 14.52 -36.15
N LYS A 99 -48.39 14.12 -36.82
CA LYS A 99 -49.45 13.27 -36.23
C LYS A 99 -49.28 11.76 -36.45
N ILE A 100 -48.30 11.31 -37.23
CA ILE A 100 -48.05 9.87 -37.44
C ILE A 100 -47.55 9.20 -36.14
N ARG A 101 -46.93 9.95 -35.23
CA ARG A 101 -46.40 9.44 -33.94
C ARG A 101 -47.47 9.05 -32.91
N TYR A 102 -48.75 9.37 -33.13
CA TYR A 102 -49.85 8.97 -32.24
C TYR A 102 -50.82 7.93 -32.83
N TRP A 103 -50.63 7.52 -34.09
CA TRP A 103 -51.52 6.56 -34.74
C TRP A 103 -51.25 5.08 -34.40
N ILE A 104 -50.14 4.77 -33.73
CA ILE A 104 -49.75 3.39 -33.35
C ILE A 104 -49.97 3.12 -31.84
N LEU A 105 -50.31 4.15 -31.05
CA LEU A 105 -50.59 4.04 -29.60
C LEU A 105 -51.91 4.71 -29.16
N GLY A 106 -52.72 5.18 -30.11
CA GLY A 106 -53.98 5.91 -29.86
C GLY A 106 -55.20 5.39 -30.63
N ALA A 107 -55.14 4.16 -31.15
CA ALA A 107 -56.22 3.54 -31.92
C ALA A 107 -57.06 2.52 -31.09
N GLY A 108 -57.00 2.62 -29.76
CA GLY A 108 -57.94 1.97 -28.85
C GLY A 108 -58.97 2.99 -28.36
N ILE A 109 -60.27 2.63 -28.46
CA ILE A 109 -61.43 3.40 -27.95
C ILE A 109 -61.77 4.66 -28.79
N GLY A 110 -62.73 4.58 -29.71
CA GLY A 110 -63.18 5.79 -30.42
C GLY A 110 -64.13 5.74 -31.64
N GLY A 111 -64.98 4.73 -31.82
CA GLY A 111 -66.22 4.87 -32.62
C GLY A 111 -66.26 4.36 -34.08
N GLY A 112 -67.38 3.70 -34.42
CA GLY A 112 -67.94 3.72 -35.79
C GLY A 112 -67.74 2.51 -36.71
N TYR A 113 -68.29 1.34 -36.34
CA TYR A 113 -68.78 0.20 -37.17
C TYR A 113 -68.00 -0.38 -38.39
N SER A 114 -67.16 0.36 -39.10
CA SER A 114 -66.46 -0.11 -40.32
C SER A 114 -65.15 -0.86 -40.04
N ALA A 115 -64.64 -0.82 -38.79
CA ALA A 115 -63.40 -1.50 -38.40
C ALA A 115 -63.59 -2.97 -37.99
N LYS A 116 -64.83 -3.42 -37.76
CA LYS A 116 -65.12 -4.76 -37.27
C LYS A 116 -64.79 -5.85 -38.30
N ALA A 117 -65.19 -5.65 -39.56
CA ALA A 117 -64.90 -6.59 -40.66
C ALA A 117 -63.38 -6.75 -40.93
N THR A 118 -62.62 -5.66 -40.84
CA THR A 118 -61.16 -5.70 -41.01
C THR A 118 -60.45 -6.33 -39.82
N TYR A 119 -61.00 -6.23 -38.61
CA TYR A 119 -60.47 -6.90 -37.41
C TYR A 119 -60.78 -8.41 -37.44
N GLU A 120 -62.01 -8.80 -37.79
CA GLU A 120 -62.39 -10.23 -37.92
C GLU A 120 -61.57 -10.92 -39.02
N SER A 121 -61.40 -10.31 -40.21
CA SER A 121 -60.54 -10.87 -41.28
C SER A 121 -59.04 -10.95 -40.97
N TRP A 122 -58.59 -10.28 -39.90
CA TRP A 122 -57.20 -10.32 -39.41
C TRP A 122 -57.06 -11.31 -38.25
N LYS A 123 -58.08 -11.43 -37.40
CA LYS A 123 -58.19 -12.44 -36.34
C LYS A 123 -58.19 -13.86 -36.94
N ASP A 124 -58.92 -14.07 -38.03
CA ASP A 124 -59.01 -15.38 -38.71
C ASP A 124 -57.73 -15.79 -39.47
N LYS A 125 -56.65 -14.98 -39.39
CA LYS A 125 -55.35 -15.23 -40.04
C LYS A 125 -54.19 -15.43 -39.07
N VAL A 126 -54.48 -15.52 -37.77
CA VAL A 126 -53.50 -15.81 -36.72
C VAL A 126 -53.93 -17.09 -36.01
N PRO A 127 -53.10 -18.15 -35.97
CA PRO A 127 -53.44 -19.37 -35.24
C PRO A 127 -53.53 -19.09 -33.74
N ASP A 128 -54.53 -19.69 -33.09
CA ASP A 128 -54.93 -19.35 -31.73
C ASP A 128 -53.87 -19.78 -30.70
N MET A 129 -53.33 -18.81 -29.94
CA MET A 129 -52.26 -19.02 -28.96
C MET A 129 -52.78 -19.00 -27.51
N SER A 130 -54.01 -19.45 -27.31
CA SER A 130 -54.69 -19.53 -26.02
C SER A 130 -54.01 -20.47 -25.01
N TRP A 131 -53.21 -21.43 -25.46
CA TRP A 131 -52.48 -22.39 -24.60
C TRP A 131 -51.27 -21.81 -23.85
N LEU A 132 -50.79 -20.62 -24.21
CA LEU A 132 -49.57 -20.03 -23.63
C LEU A 132 -49.84 -19.10 -22.42
N GLY A 133 -51.09 -19.01 -21.97
CA GLY A 133 -51.49 -18.30 -20.75
C GLY A 133 -51.28 -19.10 -19.46
N GLU A 134 -51.20 -20.43 -19.52
CA GLU A 134 -51.15 -21.30 -18.32
C GLU A 134 -49.73 -21.56 -17.77
N TYR A 135 -48.67 -21.13 -18.48
CA TYR A 135 -47.27 -21.46 -18.15
C TYR A 135 -46.33 -20.25 -17.96
N LEU A 136 -46.86 -19.05 -17.72
CA LEU A 136 -46.06 -17.86 -17.40
C LEU A 136 -46.46 -17.27 -16.03
N PRO A 137 -45.53 -17.16 -15.06
CA PRO A 137 -45.84 -16.63 -13.73
C PRO A 137 -46.02 -15.10 -13.73
N ASP A 138 -46.86 -14.63 -12.81
CA ASP A 138 -47.31 -13.24 -12.76
C ASP A 138 -46.19 -12.25 -12.39
N ALA A 139 -46.14 -11.12 -13.10
CA ALA A 139 -45.00 -10.20 -13.11
C ALA A 139 -44.64 -9.57 -11.74
N ASP A 140 -45.61 -9.49 -10.83
CA ASP A 140 -45.45 -8.92 -9.48
C ASP A 140 -44.74 -9.85 -8.47
N THR A 141 -44.45 -11.10 -8.86
CA THR A 141 -43.62 -12.02 -8.06
C THR A 141 -42.13 -11.88 -8.39
N VAL A 142 -41.80 -11.69 -9.67
CA VAL A 142 -40.42 -11.61 -10.17
C VAL A 142 -39.71 -10.33 -9.71
N SER A 143 -40.45 -9.23 -9.56
CA SER A 143 -39.91 -7.91 -9.16
C SER A 143 -39.41 -7.85 -7.69
N LYS A 144 -39.76 -8.83 -6.85
CA LYS A 144 -39.41 -8.84 -5.42
C LYS A 144 -38.08 -9.54 -5.08
N PHE A 145 -37.51 -10.32 -6.01
CA PHE A 145 -36.40 -11.23 -5.66
C PHE A 145 -35.00 -10.79 -6.13
N ILE A 146 -34.85 -9.88 -7.11
CA ILE A 146 -33.53 -9.42 -7.58
C ILE A 146 -33.57 -7.94 -7.99
N PRO A 147 -32.85 -7.03 -7.31
CA PRO A 147 -32.60 -5.69 -7.82
C PRO A 147 -31.44 -5.69 -8.84
N ASN A 148 -31.61 -4.96 -9.95
CA ASN A 148 -30.61 -4.63 -10.97
C ASN A 148 -30.02 -5.79 -11.82
N VAL A 149 -30.80 -6.27 -12.80
CA VAL A 149 -30.24 -6.92 -14.01
C VAL A 149 -30.87 -6.34 -15.28
N ASP A 150 -30.02 -6.02 -16.26
CA ASP A 150 -30.38 -5.33 -17.50
C ASP A 150 -31.08 -6.27 -18.51
N THR A 151 -32.40 -6.13 -18.63
CA THR A 151 -33.32 -7.08 -19.33
C THR A 151 -33.02 -7.26 -20.83
N ASP A 152 -32.35 -6.29 -21.46
CA ASP A 152 -32.03 -6.31 -22.89
C ASP A 152 -30.94 -7.34 -23.26
N LYS A 153 -30.11 -7.77 -22.29
CA LYS A 153 -29.08 -8.80 -22.52
C LYS A 153 -29.71 -10.20 -22.60
N TYR A 154 -30.68 -10.49 -21.73
CA TYR A 154 -31.41 -11.76 -21.68
C TYR A 154 -32.29 -11.97 -22.93
N ARG A 155 -32.97 -10.91 -23.38
CA ARG A 155 -33.79 -10.92 -24.60
C ARG A 155 -32.99 -11.27 -25.86
N LYS A 156 -31.74 -10.80 -25.96
CA LYS A 156 -30.82 -11.13 -27.08
C LYS A 156 -30.34 -12.58 -27.04
N PHE A 157 -30.17 -13.18 -25.87
CA PHE A 157 -29.79 -14.59 -25.72
C PHE A 157 -30.92 -15.53 -26.21
N LEU A 158 -32.16 -15.27 -25.80
CA LEU A 158 -33.34 -16.05 -26.24
C LEU A 158 -33.59 -15.94 -27.76
N LEU A 159 -33.40 -14.75 -28.35
CA LEU A 159 -33.46 -14.55 -29.80
C LEU A 159 -32.34 -15.27 -30.57
N LYS A 160 -31.21 -15.57 -29.92
CA LYS A 160 -30.09 -16.32 -30.51
C LYS A 160 -30.35 -17.84 -30.47
N LEU A 161 -31.03 -18.34 -29.44
CA LEU A 161 -31.48 -19.74 -29.33
C LEU A 161 -32.56 -20.09 -30.37
N LYS A 162 -33.53 -19.19 -30.61
CA LYS A 162 -34.64 -19.43 -31.57
C LYS A 162 -34.21 -19.61 -33.03
N LYS A 163 -32.96 -19.31 -33.40
CA LYS A 163 -32.45 -19.43 -34.79
C LYS A 163 -31.80 -20.78 -35.12
N SER A 164 -31.69 -21.69 -34.16
CA SER A 164 -30.71 -22.81 -34.24
C SER A 164 -31.31 -24.21 -34.44
N ILE A 165 -32.62 -24.35 -34.68
CA ILE A 165 -33.29 -25.66 -34.83
C ILE A 165 -34.32 -25.58 -35.98
N PRO A 166 -34.10 -26.26 -37.11
CA PRO A 166 -35.11 -26.51 -38.13
C PRO A 166 -35.71 -27.93 -38.02
N GLU A 167 -36.97 -28.04 -38.46
CA GLU A 167 -37.76 -29.27 -38.72
C GLU A 167 -38.25 -30.13 -37.54
N LEU A 168 -39.58 -30.17 -37.38
CA LEU A 168 -40.43 -31.36 -37.14
C LEU A 168 -41.91 -30.97 -37.39
N PRO A 169 -42.79 -31.88 -37.87
CA PRO A 169 -44.14 -31.55 -38.37
C PRO A 169 -45.26 -31.69 -37.32
N GLU A 170 -46.50 -31.54 -37.81
CA GLU A 170 -47.75 -31.32 -37.08
C GLU A 170 -48.23 -32.50 -36.20
N SER A 171 -49.00 -32.17 -35.17
CA SER A 171 -49.59 -33.06 -34.14
C SER A 171 -50.91 -33.72 -34.61
N PRO A 172 -51.61 -34.58 -33.82
CA PRO A 172 -51.33 -35.07 -32.46
C PRO A 172 -51.52 -36.60 -32.24
N ASP A 173 -51.12 -37.11 -31.07
CA ASP A 173 -52.02 -37.97 -30.28
C ASP A 173 -51.62 -38.05 -28.79
N MET A 174 -52.61 -38.05 -27.89
CA MET A 174 -52.41 -37.79 -26.45
C MET A 174 -52.70 -39.03 -25.58
N ALA A 175 -51.84 -40.05 -25.70
CA ALA A 175 -51.96 -41.29 -24.89
C ALA A 175 -50.64 -41.80 -24.28
N THR A 176 -49.47 -41.29 -24.69
CA THR A 176 -48.14 -41.85 -24.36
C THR A 176 -47.30 -41.03 -23.37
N LEU A 177 -47.80 -39.89 -22.86
CA LEU A 177 -47.07 -38.99 -21.96
C LEU A 177 -47.68 -38.87 -20.54
N LYS A 178 -48.15 -39.99 -19.99
CA LYS A 178 -48.66 -40.07 -18.61
C LYS A 178 -47.70 -40.74 -17.61
N GLY A 179 -46.40 -40.83 -17.96
CA GLY A 179 -45.39 -41.60 -17.21
C GLY A 179 -44.35 -40.78 -16.45
N TYR A 180 -44.23 -39.47 -16.68
CA TYR A 180 -43.11 -38.66 -16.18
C TYR A 180 -43.57 -37.30 -15.65
N LEU A 181 -44.19 -37.32 -14.47
CA LEU A 181 -44.08 -36.32 -13.39
C LEU A 181 -45.16 -36.63 -12.32
N PRO A 182 -44.76 -36.85 -11.06
CA PRO A 182 -45.62 -36.61 -9.91
C PRO A 182 -45.15 -35.37 -9.12
N ASP A 183 -46.13 -34.53 -8.81
CA ASP A 183 -46.05 -33.25 -8.13
C ASP A 183 -45.32 -33.22 -6.78
N ALA A 184 -44.84 -32.03 -6.44
CA ALA A 184 -44.39 -31.69 -5.10
C ALA A 184 -45.58 -31.34 -4.21
N ASP A 185 -45.78 -32.08 -3.11
CA ASP A 185 -46.51 -31.53 -1.95
C ASP A 185 -46.18 -32.27 -0.64
N ARG A 186 -45.10 -31.85 0.05
CA ARG A 186 -45.04 -31.74 1.52
C ARG A 186 -43.79 -31.03 2.01
N MET A 187 -44.01 -30.12 2.96
CA MET A 187 -43.05 -29.15 3.47
C MET A 187 -42.63 -29.51 4.92
N LYS A 188 -41.40 -29.09 5.31
CA LYS A 188 -40.81 -29.15 6.68
C LYS A 188 -40.25 -30.55 7.04
N ASP A 189 -38.98 -30.72 7.42
CA ASP A 189 -38.25 -30.00 8.47
C ASP A 189 -36.71 -29.87 8.24
N TRP A 190 -36.13 -28.90 8.96
CA TRP A 190 -34.73 -28.78 9.45
C TRP A 190 -33.47 -29.04 8.57
N SER A 191 -32.79 -27.92 8.28
CA SER A 191 -31.32 -27.66 8.37
C SER A 191 -30.31 -28.40 7.46
N PRO A 192 -29.14 -27.80 7.16
CA PRO A 192 -28.28 -28.23 6.06
C PRO A 192 -27.01 -28.98 6.51
N ASP A 193 -26.63 -30.02 5.77
CA ASP A 193 -25.26 -30.56 5.79
C ASP A 193 -24.87 -31.18 4.43
N VAL A 194 -23.74 -30.68 3.91
CA VAL A 194 -22.59 -31.45 3.42
C VAL A 194 -22.74 -32.47 2.26
N THR A 195 -22.19 -32.04 1.11
CA THR A 195 -21.49 -32.81 0.04
C THR A 195 -22.22 -33.75 -0.91
N MET A 196 -21.67 -33.80 -2.13
CA MET A 196 -22.16 -34.50 -3.31
C MET A 196 -21.11 -35.52 -3.77
N ASP A 197 -21.01 -36.64 -3.03
CA ASP A 197 -20.30 -37.85 -3.45
C ASP A 197 -21.32 -38.91 -3.89
N ASP A 198 -22.09 -38.61 -4.96
CA ASP A 198 -23.12 -39.54 -5.45
C ASP A 198 -23.40 -39.38 -6.96
N PHE A 199 -22.35 -39.51 -7.79
CA PHE A 199 -22.51 -39.62 -9.26
C PHE A 199 -21.51 -40.58 -9.95
N SER A 200 -20.93 -41.54 -9.23
CA SER A 200 -19.98 -42.52 -9.81
C SER A 200 -20.25 -43.98 -9.41
N SER A 201 -21.49 -44.30 -9.04
CA SER A 201 -21.91 -45.64 -8.59
C SER A 201 -22.63 -46.49 -9.67
N VAL A 202 -22.76 -45.98 -10.90
CA VAL A 202 -23.35 -46.72 -12.06
C VAL A 202 -22.32 -47.57 -12.82
N PHE A 203 -21.09 -47.70 -12.29
CA PHE A 203 -20.04 -48.52 -12.89
C PHE A 203 -19.27 -49.33 -11.82
N ASN A 204 -19.81 -50.51 -11.49
CA ASN A 204 -19.08 -51.78 -11.23
C ASN A 204 -19.94 -52.77 -10.41
N GLU A 205 -21.06 -53.19 -10.99
CA GLU A 205 -21.68 -54.47 -10.63
C GLU A 205 -20.78 -55.59 -11.18
N GLY A 206 -20.00 -56.27 -10.33
CA GLY A 206 -19.04 -57.26 -10.86
C GLY A 206 -18.03 -57.97 -9.93
N VAL A 207 -17.97 -57.69 -8.62
CA VAL A 207 -17.11 -58.48 -7.69
C VAL A 207 -17.82 -58.74 -6.35
N ALA A 208 -18.90 -59.52 -6.39
CA ALA A 208 -19.56 -60.06 -5.20
C ALA A 208 -19.21 -61.54 -5.01
N THR A 209 -18.04 -61.83 -4.42
CA THR A 209 -17.68 -63.15 -3.89
C THR A 209 -16.41 -63.06 -3.04
N VAL A 210 -16.22 -64.01 -2.11
CA VAL A 210 -15.07 -64.09 -1.18
C VAL A 210 -15.06 -63.05 -0.04
N THR A 211 -16.22 -62.87 0.61
CA THR A 211 -16.27 -62.47 2.03
C THR A 211 -16.90 -63.59 2.85
N ASP A 212 -16.16 -64.68 3.03
CA ASP A 212 -16.42 -65.65 4.10
C ASP A 212 -15.18 -66.53 4.29
N LEU A 213 -14.36 -66.24 5.30
CA LEU A 213 -13.48 -67.18 6.02
C LEU A 213 -12.62 -66.44 7.07
N PHE A 214 -12.68 -66.95 8.30
CA PHE A 214 -11.83 -66.66 9.47
C PHE A 214 -11.97 -65.32 10.22
N SER A 215 -12.94 -65.36 11.14
CA SER A 215 -12.80 -64.79 12.48
C SER A 215 -11.68 -65.43 13.32
N GLU A 216 -11.53 -64.89 14.54
CA GLU A 216 -11.15 -65.58 15.80
C GLU A 216 -9.71 -65.42 16.38
N VAL A 217 -9.65 -65.23 17.72
CA VAL A 217 -8.49 -65.40 18.65
C VAL A 217 -7.34 -64.36 18.57
N LYS A 218 -6.79 -63.71 19.62
CA LYS A 218 -7.12 -63.28 21.01
C LYS A 218 -5.81 -62.81 21.70
N ARG A 219 -5.82 -61.60 22.31
CA ARG A 219 -5.22 -61.20 23.62
C ARG A 219 -3.67 -61.07 23.87
N ARG A 220 -3.26 -59.79 24.11
CA ARG A 220 -2.35 -59.24 25.19
C ARG A 220 -0.83 -59.56 25.19
N PRO A 221 0.06 -58.78 25.88
CA PRO A 221 0.12 -57.31 26.08
C PRO A 221 1.57 -56.65 25.98
N ILE A 222 1.65 -55.34 25.67
CA ILE A 222 2.49 -54.21 26.24
C ILE A 222 3.97 -54.46 26.69
N PRO A 223 5.00 -53.56 26.53
CA PRO A 223 5.09 -52.18 25.96
C PRO A 223 6.29 -51.88 25.00
N LEU A 224 6.40 -50.61 24.58
CA LEU A 224 7.64 -49.82 24.32
C LEU A 224 8.54 -50.14 23.09
N GLY A 225 8.60 -49.17 22.16
CA GLY A 225 9.84 -48.85 21.44
C GLY A 225 9.82 -48.95 19.90
N SER A 226 10.28 -47.85 19.26
CA SER A 226 10.86 -47.77 17.90
C SER A 226 10.01 -48.09 16.65
N VAL A 227 10.37 -47.35 15.59
CA VAL A 227 9.88 -47.40 14.20
C VAL A 227 10.39 -48.65 13.47
N PRO A 228 9.57 -49.24 12.58
CA PRO A 228 10.05 -49.66 11.25
C PRO A 228 9.12 -49.09 10.16
N PHE A 229 9.59 -48.56 9.03
CA PHE A 229 10.27 -49.22 7.91
C PHE A 229 9.49 -50.43 7.35
N ILE A 230 9.07 -50.31 6.09
CA ILE A 230 8.39 -51.35 5.31
C ILE A 230 9.48 -52.20 4.64
N ASP A 231 9.35 -53.52 4.66
CA ASP A 231 9.94 -54.33 3.59
C ASP A 231 9.05 -55.53 3.23
N ASN A 232 9.29 -56.05 2.03
CA ASN A 232 8.48 -56.95 1.23
C ASN A 232 8.31 -58.36 1.85
N SER A 233 7.21 -59.03 1.51
CA SER A 233 7.24 -60.38 0.91
C SER A 233 5.83 -60.94 0.63
N ILE A 234 5.80 -62.11 -0.03
CA ILE A 234 4.62 -62.95 -0.34
C ILE A 234 3.88 -62.54 -1.62
N THR A 235 4.60 -62.67 -2.73
CA THR A 235 4.19 -63.62 -3.77
C THR A 235 3.74 -64.96 -3.17
N THR A 236 2.61 -65.53 -3.62
CA THR A 236 2.45 -66.91 -4.15
C THR A 236 0.98 -67.35 -4.07
N GLY A 237 0.43 -67.85 -5.19
CA GLY A 237 -0.95 -68.35 -5.31
C GLY A 237 -1.41 -68.39 -6.78
N VAL A 238 -0.50 -68.69 -7.72
CA VAL A 238 -0.35 -70.01 -8.35
C VAL A 238 -1.27 -70.20 -9.57
N MET A 239 -0.64 -70.19 -10.75
CA MET A 239 -0.95 -70.90 -12.00
C MET A 239 -2.42 -71.10 -12.41
N THR A 240 -2.76 -70.72 -13.66
CA THR A 240 -2.73 -71.64 -14.82
C THR A 240 -3.39 -71.00 -16.04
N ALA A 241 -2.69 -70.95 -17.19
CA ALA A 241 -3.16 -71.41 -18.51
C ALA A 241 -2.47 -70.71 -19.69
N MET A 242 -1.65 -71.46 -20.45
CA MET A 242 -1.47 -71.39 -21.91
C MET A 242 -0.89 -70.09 -22.55
N LYS A 243 -0.15 -70.11 -23.67
CA LYS A 243 0.58 -71.16 -24.41
C LYS A 243 1.53 -70.49 -25.43
N VAL A 244 2.74 -71.05 -25.60
CA VAL A 244 3.40 -71.40 -26.89
C VAL A 244 4.03 -70.29 -27.79
N ASN A 245 5.35 -70.45 -28.01
CA ASN A 245 6.18 -70.11 -29.20
C ASN A 245 6.33 -68.64 -29.62
N ALA A 246 7.37 -68.23 -30.39
CA ALA A 246 8.74 -68.73 -30.60
C ALA A 246 9.58 -67.61 -31.29
N GLU A 247 10.89 -67.85 -31.38
CA GLU A 247 11.97 -67.25 -32.21
C GLU A 247 11.61 -66.26 -33.34
N GLY A 248 12.45 -65.23 -33.54
CA GLY A 248 12.47 -64.37 -34.73
C GLY A 248 13.33 -63.11 -34.56
N SER A 249 14.12 -62.76 -35.58
CA SER A 249 15.15 -61.70 -35.56
C SER A 249 14.84 -60.51 -36.49
N GLU A 250 15.74 -59.50 -36.44
CA GLU A 250 15.97 -58.41 -37.41
C GLU A 250 15.16 -57.09 -37.27
N GLU A 251 15.92 -55.99 -37.18
CA GLU A 251 15.53 -54.63 -37.58
C GLU A 251 15.41 -54.61 -39.13
N GLU A 252 14.62 -53.77 -39.81
CA GLU A 252 14.56 -52.31 -39.68
C GLU A 252 13.30 -51.73 -40.38
N SER A 253 13.02 -50.44 -40.14
CA SER A 253 12.10 -49.54 -40.87
C SER A 253 10.63 -49.36 -40.40
N ALA A 254 10.28 -48.07 -40.26
CA ALA A 254 8.95 -47.45 -40.38
C ALA A 254 7.77 -47.86 -39.46
N LYS A 255 7.62 -47.09 -38.36
CA LYS A 255 6.33 -46.73 -37.72
C LYS A 255 5.28 -47.84 -37.51
N LYS A 256 5.47 -48.62 -36.45
CA LYS A 256 4.40 -48.98 -35.50
C LYS A 256 5.03 -49.29 -34.15
N MET A 257 5.21 -48.26 -33.32
CA MET A 257 5.66 -48.46 -31.93
C MET A 257 4.62 -49.33 -31.23
N SER A 258 5.05 -50.51 -30.79
CA SER A 258 4.18 -51.59 -30.35
C SER A 258 3.48 -51.22 -29.03
N ASP A 259 2.30 -51.76 -28.77
CA ASP A 259 1.61 -51.54 -27.49
C ASP A 259 2.44 -52.04 -26.29
N LYS A 260 3.42 -52.92 -26.54
CA LYS A 260 4.42 -53.35 -25.55
C LYS A 260 5.43 -52.26 -25.19
N GLU A 261 5.85 -51.44 -26.15
CA GLU A 261 6.70 -50.26 -25.92
C GLU A 261 5.91 -49.13 -25.25
N ARG A 262 4.61 -48.99 -25.57
CA ARG A 262 3.70 -48.11 -24.79
C ARG A 262 3.60 -48.55 -23.33
N LEU A 263 3.45 -49.84 -23.06
CA LEU A 263 3.46 -50.36 -21.68
C LEU A 263 4.77 -50.07 -20.96
N GLN A 264 5.92 -50.28 -21.61
CA GLN A 264 7.23 -49.94 -21.02
C GLN A 264 7.34 -48.44 -20.72
N LYS A 265 6.87 -47.58 -21.64
CA LYS A 265 6.88 -46.12 -21.45
C LYS A 265 5.98 -45.67 -20.29
N ILE A 266 4.80 -46.28 -20.15
CA ILE A 266 3.88 -46.05 -19.03
C ILE A 266 4.49 -46.56 -17.70
N GLN A 267 5.20 -47.69 -17.72
CA GLN A 267 5.94 -48.18 -16.54
C GLN A 267 7.10 -47.26 -16.17
N GLU A 268 7.80 -46.69 -17.15
CA GLU A 268 8.87 -45.69 -16.93
C GLU A 268 8.32 -44.38 -16.36
N GLU A 269 7.18 -43.89 -16.90
CA GLU A 269 6.47 -42.72 -16.39
C GLU A 269 5.98 -42.94 -14.94
N PHE A 270 5.40 -44.11 -14.64
CA PHE A 270 4.99 -44.49 -13.28
C PHE A 270 6.16 -44.59 -12.30
N LEU A 271 7.29 -45.16 -12.73
CA LEU A 271 8.52 -45.24 -11.93
C LEU A 271 9.12 -43.83 -11.68
N GLN A 272 9.04 -42.94 -12.67
CA GLN A 272 9.43 -41.53 -12.51
C GLN A 272 8.49 -40.77 -11.56
N GLU A 273 7.18 -41.06 -11.57
CA GLU A 273 6.25 -40.48 -10.58
C GLU A 273 6.54 -41.00 -9.16
N GLN A 274 6.79 -42.30 -8.96
CA GLN A 274 7.25 -42.79 -7.66
C GLN A 274 8.54 -42.10 -7.21
N LEU A 275 9.53 -41.93 -8.09
CA LEU A 275 10.77 -41.22 -7.78
C LEU A 275 10.53 -39.73 -7.47
N LYS A 276 9.53 -39.07 -8.07
CA LYS A 276 9.11 -37.70 -7.71
C LYS A 276 8.47 -37.67 -6.31
N TYR A 277 7.53 -38.57 -6.01
CA TYR A 277 6.90 -38.65 -4.71
C TYR A 277 7.88 -39.00 -3.59
N GLN A 278 8.82 -39.91 -3.83
CA GLN A 278 9.86 -40.28 -2.86
C GLN A 278 10.83 -39.11 -2.60
N ARG A 279 11.15 -38.30 -3.63
CA ARG A 279 11.92 -37.05 -3.47
C ARG A 279 11.12 -35.95 -2.78
N GLN A 280 9.80 -35.87 -2.97
CA GLN A 280 8.92 -34.97 -2.21
C GLN A 280 8.85 -35.38 -0.74
N LEU A 281 8.78 -36.67 -0.44
CA LEU A 281 8.84 -37.20 0.93
C LEU A 281 10.20 -36.90 1.58
N GLU A 282 11.33 -37.15 0.90
CA GLU A 282 12.65 -36.73 1.41
C GLU A 282 12.73 -35.22 1.65
N ARG A 283 12.10 -34.41 0.79
CA ARG A 283 12.07 -32.95 0.93
C ARG A 283 11.23 -32.53 2.13
N LEU A 284 10.03 -33.09 2.31
CA LEU A 284 9.17 -32.84 3.47
C LEU A 284 9.80 -33.35 4.78
N GLU A 285 10.58 -34.44 4.74
CA GLU A 285 11.39 -34.87 5.89
C GLU A 285 12.54 -33.91 6.19
N LYS A 286 13.23 -33.39 5.16
CA LYS A 286 14.28 -32.37 5.31
C LYS A 286 13.68 -31.09 5.87
N GLU A 287 12.53 -30.65 5.37
CA GLU A 287 11.77 -29.50 5.87
C GLU A 287 11.27 -29.74 7.31
N ASN A 288 10.83 -30.95 7.68
CA ASN A 288 10.53 -31.29 9.07
C ASN A 288 11.77 -31.32 9.98
N LYS A 289 12.91 -31.82 9.50
CA LYS A 289 14.19 -31.78 10.23
C LYS A 289 14.70 -30.34 10.39
N GLU A 290 14.48 -29.48 9.40
CA GLU A 290 14.82 -28.05 9.44
C GLU A 290 13.85 -27.25 10.31
N LEU A 291 12.55 -27.56 10.30
CA LEU A 291 11.55 -27.04 11.24
C LEU A 291 11.88 -27.48 12.68
N ARG A 292 12.30 -28.72 12.91
CA ARG A 292 12.80 -29.18 14.22
C ARG A 292 14.08 -28.46 14.65
N LYS A 293 15.00 -28.15 13.72
CA LYS A 293 16.14 -27.25 14.00
C LYS A 293 15.66 -25.83 14.34
N GLN A 294 14.72 -25.25 13.60
CA GLN A 294 14.16 -23.93 13.90
C GLN A 294 13.43 -23.91 15.24
N ILE A 295 12.73 -24.98 15.60
CA ILE A 295 12.06 -25.14 16.90
C ILE A 295 13.08 -25.32 18.03
N MET A 296 14.22 -26.00 17.81
CA MET A 296 15.31 -25.98 18.79
C MET A 296 16.03 -24.61 18.85
N LEU A 297 16.26 -23.93 17.73
CA LEU A 297 16.92 -22.62 17.69
C LEU A 297 16.05 -21.47 18.24
N LYS A 298 14.71 -21.56 18.09
CA LYS A 298 13.75 -20.61 18.71
C LYS A 298 13.31 -21.06 20.11
N GLY A 299 13.30 -22.35 20.40
CA GLY A 299 12.83 -22.93 21.66
C GLY A 299 13.89 -22.98 22.76
N ASP A 300 15.19 -22.96 22.42
CA ASP A 300 16.26 -23.03 23.41
C ASP A 300 17.11 -21.73 23.54
N LYS A 301 16.94 -21.11 24.71
CA LYS A 301 18.08 -20.71 25.57
C LYS A 301 18.85 -19.42 25.30
N ALA A 302 18.33 -18.49 24.48
CA ALA A 302 18.61 -17.06 24.73
C ALA A 302 18.11 -16.60 26.13
N VAL A 303 17.14 -17.34 26.70
CA VAL A 303 16.53 -17.12 28.03
C VAL A 303 17.42 -17.57 29.20
N TYR A 304 18.55 -18.25 28.94
CA TYR A 304 19.60 -18.52 29.94
C TYR A 304 20.86 -17.66 29.74
N LYS A 305 20.69 -16.36 29.42
CA LYS A 305 21.48 -15.38 30.22
C LYS A 305 21.20 -15.76 31.67
N ARG A 306 22.23 -16.21 32.42
CA ARG A 306 22.10 -16.48 33.86
C ARG A 306 21.36 -15.28 34.44
N ARG A 307 20.19 -15.51 35.06
CA ARG A 307 19.51 -14.50 35.87
C ARG A 307 20.41 -14.21 37.07
N THR A 308 21.46 -13.42 36.86
CA THR A 308 22.07 -12.61 37.93
C THR A 308 20.89 -11.94 38.60
N LYS A 309 20.74 -12.18 39.90
CA LYS A 309 19.61 -11.67 40.67
C LYS A 309 19.67 -10.14 40.57
N LYS A 310 18.84 -9.56 39.71
CA LYS A 310 18.76 -8.12 39.54
C LYS A 310 18.41 -7.52 40.90
N SER A 311 19.04 -6.42 41.27
CA SER A 311 18.63 -5.75 42.51
C SER A 311 17.22 -5.21 42.34
N LEU A 312 16.48 -5.03 43.44
CA LEU A 312 15.14 -4.45 43.39
C LEU A 312 15.12 -3.07 42.71
N ILE A 313 16.18 -2.30 42.87
CA ILE A 313 16.30 -0.97 42.24
C ILE A 313 16.67 -1.06 40.75
N ASP A 314 17.41 -2.09 40.31
CA ASP A 314 17.59 -2.38 38.89
C ASP A 314 16.25 -2.74 38.23
N MET A 315 15.47 -3.63 38.85
CA MET A 315 14.13 -4.01 38.35
C MET A 315 13.17 -2.83 38.34
N TYR A 316 13.18 -1.99 39.39
CA TYR A 316 12.39 -0.76 39.42
C TYR A 316 12.83 0.25 38.35
N SER A 317 14.13 0.40 38.08
CA SER A 317 14.61 1.26 37.00
C SER A 317 14.16 0.76 35.64
N GLU A 318 14.25 -0.55 35.36
CA GLU A 318 13.76 -1.13 34.12
C GLU A 318 12.26 -0.90 33.91
N VAL A 319 11.45 -1.03 34.97
CA VAL A 319 10.02 -0.69 34.93
C VAL A 319 9.80 0.79 34.63
N LEU A 320 10.52 1.70 35.31
CA LEU A 320 10.47 3.14 35.03
C LEU A 320 10.89 3.50 33.60
N ASP A 321 11.83 2.76 33.02
CA ASP A 321 12.32 2.97 31.66
C ASP A 321 11.29 2.53 30.62
N GLU A 322 10.70 1.34 30.75
CA GLU A 322 9.61 0.89 29.86
C GLU A 322 8.36 1.77 29.94
N LEU A 323 8.00 2.23 31.15
CA LEU A 323 6.88 3.16 31.33
C LEU A 323 7.14 4.49 30.64
N SER A 324 8.36 5.04 30.70
CA SER A 324 8.72 6.27 30.01
C SER A 324 8.65 6.15 28.48
N GLU A 325 8.97 4.96 27.94
CA GLU A 325 8.84 4.67 26.51
C GLU A 325 7.36 4.50 26.10
N TYR A 326 6.52 3.92 26.98
CA TYR A 326 5.09 3.74 26.73
C TYR A 326 4.27 5.04 26.82
N ASP A 327 4.49 5.87 27.85
CA ASP A 327 3.72 7.10 28.10
C ASP A 327 3.82 8.08 26.91
N SER A 328 4.99 8.14 26.25
CA SER A 328 5.23 8.89 25.01
C SER A 328 4.25 8.61 23.86
N SER A 329 3.53 7.47 23.92
CA SER A 329 2.59 7.03 22.90
C SER A 329 1.11 7.06 23.31
N TYR A 330 0.77 7.06 24.61
CA TYR A 330 -0.63 6.93 25.07
C TYR A 330 -1.08 7.85 26.22
N ASN A 331 -0.23 8.77 26.72
CA ASN A 331 -0.58 9.69 27.84
C ASN A 331 -1.10 8.97 29.11
N THR A 332 -0.63 7.75 29.37
CA THR A 332 -0.98 6.99 30.57
C THR A 332 -0.07 7.43 31.70
N GLN A 333 -0.61 8.27 32.59
CA GLN A 333 0.11 8.96 33.66
C GLN A 333 1.09 8.04 34.40
N ASP A 334 2.39 8.30 34.21
CA ASP A 334 3.47 7.66 34.94
C ASP A 334 3.56 8.23 36.36
N GLU A 335 2.80 7.59 37.27
CA GLU A 335 2.72 7.94 38.69
C GLU A 335 3.76 7.21 39.56
N LEU A 336 4.81 6.61 38.99
CA LEU A 336 5.80 5.94 39.84
C LEU A 336 6.73 6.95 40.56
N PRO A 337 7.05 6.75 41.85
CA PRO A 337 7.92 7.65 42.61
C PRO A 337 9.31 7.84 42.01
N ARG A 338 9.73 9.09 41.96
CA ARG A 338 11.10 9.55 41.64
C ARG A 338 11.51 10.64 42.62
N VAL A 339 12.81 10.76 42.92
CA VAL A 339 13.34 11.89 43.72
C VAL A 339 13.75 13.01 42.78
N VAL A 340 12.91 14.03 42.67
CA VAL A 340 13.11 15.19 41.78
C VAL A 340 13.88 16.27 42.55
N VAL A 341 15.07 16.62 42.07
CA VAL A 341 15.97 17.57 42.74
C VAL A 341 15.76 18.97 42.17
N VAL A 342 15.24 19.88 42.99
CA VAL A 342 14.92 21.26 42.61
C VAL A 342 15.59 22.28 43.51
N GLY A 343 15.84 23.48 42.99
CA GLY A 343 16.57 24.53 43.69
C GLY A 343 17.02 25.63 42.73
N ASP A 344 17.26 26.83 43.28
CA ASP A 344 17.79 27.95 42.50
C ASP A 344 19.18 27.63 41.89
N GLN A 345 19.60 28.38 40.88
CA GLN A 345 20.96 28.25 40.32
C GLN A 345 22.02 28.42 41.42
N SER A 346 23.05 27.58 41.40
CA SER A 346 24.16 27.57 42.39
C SER A 346 23.79 27.25 43.85
N ALA A 347 22.54 26.85 44.16
CA ALA A 347 22.11 26.39 45.48
C ALA A 347 22.75 25.07 45.96
N GLY A 348 23.56 24.41 45.13
CA GLY A 348 24.30 23.20 45.49
C GLY A 348 23.66 21.88 45.12
N LYS A 349 22.59 21.86 44.28
CA LYS A 349 21.89 20.64 43.83
C LYS A 349 22.83 19.49 43.44
N THR A 350 23.66 19.72 42.43
CA THR A 350 24.62 18.76 41.91
C THR A 350 25.65 18.35 42.96
N SER A 351 26.05 19.24 43.88
CA SER A 351 26.94 18.90 45.00
C SER A 351 26.27 17.97 46.03
N VAL A 352 24.98 18.15 46.32
CA VAL A 352 24.22 17.20 47.15
C VAL A 352 24.13 15.84 46.46
N LEU A 353 23.83 15.83 45.15
CA LEU A 353 23.74 14.59 44.37
C LEU A 353 25.08 13.83 44.30
N GLU A 354 26.20 14.51 44.09
CA GLU A 354 27.54 13.92 44.14
C GLU A 354 27.88 13.33 45.51
N MET A 355 27.48 13.99 46.62
CA MET A 355 27.68 13.46 47.97
C MET A 355 26.80 12.22 48.24
N VAL A 356 25.58 12.17 47.69
CA VAL A 356 24.67 11.01 47.81
C VAL A 356 25.13 9.84 46.93
N ALA A 357 25.62 10.10 45.71
CA ALA A 357 26.23 9.11 44.80
C ALA A 357 27.69 8.73 45.17
N GLN A 358 28.27 9.44 46.14
CA GLN A 358 29.65 9.37 46.61
C GLN A 358 30.73 9.61 45.54
N ALA A 359 30.37 10.16 44.37
CA ALA A 359 31.29 10.35 43.24
C ALA A 359 31.10 11.69 42.53
N ARG A 360 32.22 12.27 42.05
CA ARG A 360 32.29 13.53 41.29
C ARG A 360 31.98 13.30 39.81
N ILE A 361 30.74 12.96 39.47
CA ILE A 361 30.36 12.52 38.11
C ILE A 361 29.90 13.67 37.18
N PHE A 362 29.69 14.88 37.70
CA PHE A 362 29.13 16.01 36.95
C PHE A 362 30.17 17.09 36.61
N PRO A 363 29.99 17.82 35.48
CA PRO A 363 30.86 18.95 35.14
C PRO A 363 30.69 20.13 36.13
N ARG A 364 31.80 20.78 36.48
CA ARG A 364 31.86 21.84 37.49
C ARG A 364 32.41 23.16 36.92
N GLY A 365 31.59 24.20 36.92
CA GLY A 365 31.97 25.58 36.62
C GLY A 365 31.26 26.55 37.57
N ALA A 366 32.01 27.53 38.09
CA ALA A 366 31.46 28.53 38.99
C ALA A 366 30.91 29.71 38.18
N GLY A 367 29.66 30.10 38.42
CA GLY A 367 28.99 31.22 37.74
C GLY A 367 28.32 30.88 36.40
N GLU A 368 28.58 29.71 35.82
CA GLU A 368 27.98 29.27 34.56
C GLU A 368 26.92 28.17 34.76
N MET A 369 26.02 28.02 33.77
CA MET A 369 24.97 27.00 33.77
C MET A 369 25.53 25.64 33.31
N MET A 370 25.74 24.74 34.27
CA MET A 370 26.23 23.37 34.03
C MET A 370 25.12 22.42 33.55
N THR A 371 24.10 22.16 34.37
CA THR A 371 22.99 21.26 34.04
C THR A 371 22.03 21.93 33.05
N ARG A 372 22.08 21.51 31.77
CA ARG A 372 21.22 22.02 30.67
C ARG A 372 20.07 21.09 30.26
N ALA A 373 20.09 19.85 30.73
CA ALA A 373 19.08 18.84 30.50
C ALA A 373 18.89 18.01 31.78
N PRO A 374 17.70 17.39 32.01
CA PRO A 374 17.49 16.50 33.14
C PRO A 374 18.47 15.32 33.15
N VAL A 375 18.95 14.93 34.33
CA VAL A 375 19.78 13.73 34.49
C VAL A 375 19.13 12.76 35.48
N LYS A 376 18.68 11.60 34.97
CA LYS A 376 18.20 10.48 35.77
C LYS A 376 19.40 9.66 36.24
N VAL A 377 19.62 9.61 37.55
CA VAL A 377 20.65 8.79 38.20
C VAL A 377 19.97 7.70 39.03
N THR A 378 20.10 6.45 38.61
CA THR A 378 19.68 5.28 39.39
C THR A 378 20.84 4.84 40.28
N LEU A 379 20.70 4.96 41.60
CA LEU A 379 21.69 4.48 42.57
C LEU A 379 21.37 3.06 43.01
N SER A 380 22.34 2.15 42.91
CA SER A 380 22.23 0.79 43.44
C SER A 380 23.40 0.43 44.36
N GLU A 381 23.14 -0.50 45.27
CA GLU A 381 24.20 -1.16 46.01
C GLU A 381 24.98 -2.09 45.08
N GLY A 382 26.30 -2.20 45.27
CA GLY A 382 27.18 -3.07 44.47
C GLY A 382 28.56 -3.25 45.11
N PRO A 383 29.32 -4.29 44.71
CA PRO A 383 30.64 -4.58 45.28
C PRO A 383 31.73 -3.60 44.82
N HIS A 384 31.54 -2.95 43.68
CA HIS A 384 32.46 -1.99 43.07
C HIS A 384 31.74 -0.69 42.79
N HIS A 385 32.47 0.44 42.87
CA HIS A 385 31.92 1.77 42.62
C HIS A 385 32.04 2.10 41.14
N ILE A 386 30.98 1.85 40.37
CA ILE A 386 30.97 1.97 38.91
C ILE A 386 29.78 2.80 38.41
N ALA A 387 29.95 3.47 37.27
CA ALA A 387 28.86 4.13 36.54
C ALA A 387 28.70 3.55 35.13
N MET A 388 27.46 3.57 34.60
CA MET A 388 27.12 3.08 33.27
C MET A 388 25.92 3.87 32.71
N PHE A 389 25.97 4.28 31.45
CA PHE A 389 24.85 4.96 30.76
C PHE A 389 23.80 3.96 30.28
N LYS A 390 22.53 4.37 30.13
CA LYS A 390 21.47 3.48 29.60
C LYS A 390 21.81 2.94 28.20
N ASP A 391 22.39 3.78 27.34
CA ASP A 391 22.63 3.48 25.93
C ASP A 391 24.00 2.84 25.64
N SER A 392 24.74 2.42 26.69
CA SER A 392 26.09 1.89 26.52
C SER A 392 26.48 0.88 27.60
N ASP A 393 26.92 -0.30 27.17
CA ASP A 393 27.49 -1.36 28.03
C ASP A 393 28.87 -0.99 28.61
N ARG A 394 29.34 0.27 28.47
CA ARG A 394 30.62 0.73 29.01
C ARG A 394 30.47 1.09 30.48
N GLU A 395 31.09 0.27 31.33
CA GLU A 395 31.32 0.58 32.73
C GLU A 395 32.48 1.59 32.90
N PHE A 396 32.35 2.50 33.86
CA PHE A 396 33.35 3.47 34.29
C PHE A 396 33.64 3.24 35.77
N ASP A 397 34.89 2.97 36.13
CA ASP A 397 35.33 2.78 37.52
C ASP A 397 35.54 4.14 38.21
N LEU A 398 34.70 4.43 39.19
CA LEU A 398 34.67 5.70 39.90
C LEU A 398 35.83 5.86 40.90
N THR A 399 36.57 4.78 41.17
CA THR A 399 37.79 4.83 42.00
C THR A 399 39.00 5.40 41.24
N LYS A 400 38.96 5.42 39.90
CA LYS A 400 40.05 5.94 39.05
C LYS A 400 39.71 7.33 38.51
N GLU A 401 40.49 8.34 38.91
CA GLU A 401 40.26 9.73 38.48
C GLU A 401 40.29 9.91 36.94
N SER A 402 41.05 9.09 36.22
CA SER A 402 41.09 9.11 34.74
C SER A 402 39.77 8.67 34.09
N GLU A 403 39.08 7.69 34.69
CA GLU A 403 37.77 7.21 34.22
C GLU A 403 36.65 8.14 34.69
N LEU A 404 36.77 8.71 35.89
CA LEU A 404 35.88 9.74 36.42
C LEU A 404 35.91 11.01 35.57
N GLU A 405 37.09 11.45 35.14
CA GLU A 405 37.27 12.59 34.22
C GLU A 405 36.85 12.26 32.78
N ALA A 406 36.91 10.98 32.36
CA ALA A 406 36.29 10.55 31.11
C ALA A 406 34.75 10.63 31.22
N LEU A 407 34.18 10.16 32.32
CA LEU A 407 32.73 10.20 32.58
C LEU A 407 32.18 11.63 32.59
N ARG A 408 32.85 12.59 33.27
CA ARG A 408 32.44 14.01 33.28
C ARG A 408 32.35 14.61 31.87
N ARG A 409 33.39 14.42 31.06
CA ARG A 409 33.44 14.89 29.66
C ARG A 409 32.36 14.23 28.80
N GLU A 410 32.13 12.94 29.02
CA GLU A 410 31.14 12.13 28.32
C GLU A 410 29.69 12.51 28.69
N VAL A 411 29.43 12.93 29.93
CA VAL A 411 28.17 13.58 30.37
C VAL A 411 28.02 14.94 29.69
N GLU A 412 29.06 15.78 29.70
CA GLU A 412 29.03 17.12 29.09
C GLU A 412 28.77 17.06 27.58
N ILE A 413 29.34 16.09 26.88
CA ILE A 413 29.09 15.84 25.45
C ILE A 413 27.62 15.48 25.20
N ARG A 414 27.04 14.55 25.98
CA ARG A 414 25.59 14.22 25.87
C ARG A 414 24.70 15.43 26.16
N MET A 415 25.01 16.20 27.21
CA MET A 415 24.27 17.44 27.54
C MET A 415 24.32 18.50 26.45
N LYS A 416 25.42 18.58 25.69
CA LYS A 416 25.54 19.49 24.54
C LYS A 416 24.83 18.95 23.30
N ALA A 417 24.84 17.62 23.09
CA ALA A 417 24.21 16.97 21.95
C ALA A 417 22.67 17.00 21.99
N SER A 418 22.07 16.90 23.18
CA SER A 418 20.61 16.92 23.36
C SER A 418 19.97 18.31 23.18
N VAL A 419 20.76 19.38 23.15
CA VAL A 419 20.26 20.76 23.00
C VAL A 419 20.15 21.12 21.51
N ARG A 420 18.94 21.42 21.06
CA ARG A 420 18.66 21.80 19.66
C ARG A 420 19.29 23.16 19.31
N PRO A 421 19.71 23.39 18.05
CA PRO A 421 20.23 24.68 17.61
C PRO A 421 19.27 25.83 17.92
N GLY A 422 19.76 26.85 18.64
CA GLY A 422 18.96 28.02 19.06
C GLY A 422 18.21 27.86 20.37
N GLN A 423 18.25 26.69 21.02
CA GLN A 423 17.80 26.50 22.41
C GLN A 423 19.01 26.47 23.38
N THR A 424 18.76 26.72 24.66
CA THR A 424 19.79 26.67 25.72
C THR A 424 19.64 25.46 26.64
N VAL A 425 18.43 24.91 26.73
CA VAL A 425 18.05 23.75 27.55
C VAL A 425 17.30 22.71 26.70
N SER A 426 17.34 21.45 27.13
CA SER A 426 16.60 20.35 26.50
C SER A 426 15.74 19.61 27.53
N MET A 427 14.59 19.10 27.09
CA MET A 427 13.71 18.23 27.89
C MET A 427 14.15 16.75 27.84
N GLU A 428 15.09 16.40 26.97
CA GLU A 428 15.61 15.04 26.80
C GLU A 428 16.44 14.60 28.02
N THR A 429 16.05 13.49 28.65
CA THR A 429 16.70 12.97 29.87
C THR A 429 17.95 12.17 29.56
N ILE A 430 19.06 12.48 30.21
CA ILE A 430 20.24 11.62 30.22
C ILE A 430 20.09 10.61 31.36
N ALA A 431 20.06 9.31 31.05
CA ALA A 431 19.92 8.24 32.05
C ALA A 431 21.24 7.51 32.30
N MET A 432 21.60 7.39 33.57
CA MET A 432 22.76 6.60 34.03
C MET A 432 22.44 5.82 35.31
N SER A 433 23.14 4.71 35.49
CA SER A 433 23.18 3.94 36.74
C SER A 433 24.53 4.13 37.42
N VAL A 434 24.53 4.23 38.75
CA VAL A 434 25.73 4.25 39.59
C VAL A 434 25.57 3.17 40.65
N LYS A 435 26.50 2.22 40.66
CA LYS A 435 26.53 1.10 41.61
C LYS A 435 27.69 1.32 42.56
N GLY A 436 27.54 1.00 43.85
CA GLY A 436 28.63 1.17 44.81
C GLY A 436 28.36 0.61 46.20
N PRO A 437 29.41 0.36 46.99
CA PRO A 437 29.28 -0.22 48.33
C PRO A 437 28.66 0.79 49.29
N GLY A 438 27.58 0.40 49.98
CA GLY A 438 26.89 1.27 50.95
C GLY A 438 26.09 2.43 50.34
N LEU A 439 25.94 2.50 49.01
CA LEU A 439 25.05 3.47 48.37
C LEU A 439 23.58 3.15 48.67
N GLN A 440 22.80 4.20 48.94
CA GLN A 440 21.36 4.07 49.17
C GLN A 440 20.61 3.86 47.85
N ARG A 441 19.73 2.85 47.83
CA ARG A 441 18.98 2.42 46.64
C ARG A 441 17.84 3.40 46.31
N MET A 442 18.01 4.30 45.34
CA MET A 442 16.98 5.27 44.94
C MET A 442 17.18 5.77 43.50
N VAL A 443 16.14 6.35 42.90
CA VAL A 443 16.22 7.03 41.59
C VAL A 443 16.08 8.54 41.78
N LEU A 444 17.13 9.28 41.42
CA LEU A 444 17.16 10.74 41.47
C LEU A 444 17.08 11.34 40.06
N VAL A 445 16.51 12.53 39.94
CA VAL A 445 16.48 13.34 38.71
C VAL A 445 17.03 14.73 39.04
N ASP A 446 18.25 15.05 38.59
CA ASP A 446 18.79 16.42 38.67
C ASP A 446 18.15 17.28 37.60
N LEU A 447 17.64 18.46 38.00
CA LEU A 447 17.04 19.42 37.08
C LEU A 447 17.87 20.70 36.98
N PRO A 448 17.87 21.37 35.81
CA PRO A 448 18.42 22.70 35.65
C PRO A 448 17.95 23.67 36.75
N GLY A 449 18.87 24.47 37.27
CA GLY A 449 18.53 25.42 38.34
C GLY A 449 17.62 26.54 37.86
N ILE A 450 16.64 26.91 38.68
CA ILE A 450 15.75 28.04 38.38
C ILE A 450 16.58 29.34 38.36
N ILE A 451 16.37 30.14 37.31
CA ILE A 451 17.06 31.41 37.08
C ILE A 451 16.10 32.59 37.24
N SER A 452 16.53 33.66 37.91
CA SER A 452 15.75 34.90 38.02
C SER A 452 15.79 35.71 36.72
N THR A 453 16.94 35.71 36.05
CA THR A 453 17.29 36.57 34.90
C THR A 453 18.07 35.78 33.86
N GLU A 454 17.82 36.04 32.58
CA GLU A 454 18.54 35.41 31.47
C GLU A 454 19.81 36.20 31.12
N THR A 455 20.91 35.51 30.83
CA THR A 455 22.21 36.14 30.49
C THR A 455 22.40 36.28 28.98
N GLN A 456 23.31 37.15 28.56
CA GLN A 456 23.65 37.32 27.14
C GLN A 456 24.19 35.99 26.57
N GLY A 457 23.52 35.45 25.55
CA GLY A 457 23.81 34.14 24.95
C GLY A 457 22.79 33.04 25.30
N MET A 458 21.88 33.26 26.25
CA MET A 458 20.71 32.40 26.44
C MET A 458 19.60 32.73 25.45
N ALA A 459 18.77 31.73 25.11
CA ALA A 459 17.53 31.96 24.37
C ALA A 459 16.50 32.68 25.26
N SER A 460 15.69 33.58 24.69
CA SER A 460 14.78 34.49 25.41
C SER A 460 13.52 33.84 26.04
N ALA A 461 13.54 32.53 26.22
CA ALA A 461 12.49 31.71 26.83
C ALA A 461 13.09 30.59 27.70
N THR A 462 14.38 30.71 28.05
CA THR A 462 15.13 29.71 28.82
C THR A 462 14.57 29.60 30.24
N LYS A 463 14.28 30.74 30.88
CA LYS A 463 13.68 30.78 32.23
C LYS A 463 12.35 30.03 32.29
N GLU A 464 11.49 30.28 31.31
CA GLU A 464 10.15 29.69 31.23
C GLU A 464 10.23 28.19 30.88
N SER A 465 11.15 27.80 29.99
CA SER A 465 11.43 26.39 29.68
C SER A 465 11.92 25.59 30.89
N ILE A 466 12.81 26.16 31.71
CA ILE A 466 13.26 25.54 32.97
C ILE A 466 12.09 25.40 33.95
N LYS A 467 11.24 26.43 34.08
CA LYS A 467 10.07 26.38 34.97
C LYS A 467 9.09 25.29 34.54
N MET A 468 8.75 25.21 33.25
CA MET A 468 7.89 24.16 32.69
C MET A 468 8.49 22.76 32.89
N MET A 469 9.82 22.62 32.78
CA MET A 469 10.51 21.36 33.04
C MET A 469 10.36 20.93 34.50
N CYS A 470 10.63 21.83 35.45
CA CYS A 470 10.42 21.57 36.88
C CYS A 470 8.96 21.24 37.18
N GLU A 471 8.00 22.00 36.63
CA GLU A 471 6.57 21.74 36.79
C GLU A 471 6.17 20.35 36.28
N HIS A 472 6.67 19.93 35.12
CA HIS A 472 6.41 18.61 34.56
C HIS A 472 6.87 17.48 35.49
N TYR A 473 8.11 17.50 35.99
CA TYR A 473 8.59 16.48 36.94
C TYR A 473 7.92 16.56 38.32
N MET A 474 7.58 17.75 38.79
CA MET A 474 6.93 17.96 40.09
C MET A 474 5.42 17.64 40.05
N SER A 475 4.79 17.58 38.86
CA SER A 475 3.35 17.33 38.70
C SER A 475 2.93 15.90 39.02
N ASN A 476 3.84 14.91 38.91
CA ASN A 476 3.59 13.55 39.37
C ASN A 476 3.29 13.57 40.89
N PRO A 477 2.12 13.08 41.34
CA PRO A 477 1.69 13.19 42.73
C PRO A 477 2.54 12.36 43.71
N ASN A 478 3.21 11.33 43.21
CA ASN A 478 4.05 10.41 43.98
C ASN A 478 5.55 10.76 43.89
N ALA A 479 5.93 11.83 43.16
CA ALA A 479 7.30 12.31 43.11
C ALA A 479 7.71 13.00 44.43
N ILE A 480 8.87 12.60 44.96
CA ILE A 480 9.52 13.27 46.10
C ILE A 480 10.18 14.53 45.57
N ILE A 481 9.83 15.67 46.14
CA ILE A 481 10.44 16.96 45.82
C ILE A 481 11.59 17.18 46.81
N LEU A 482 12.83 17.06 46.35
CA LEU A 482 14.01 17.43 47.13
C LEU A 482 14.34 18.90 46.88
N CYS A 483 13.84 19.77 47.76
CA CYS A 483 14.00 21.22 47.67
C CYS A 483 15.33 21.65 48.30
N ILE A 484 16.29 22.04 47.47
CA ILE A 484 17.65 22.42 47.87
C ILE A 484 17.80 23.93 47.87
N GLN A 485 18.13 24.48 49.04
CA GLN A 485 18.21 25.91 49.31
C GLN A 485 19.61 26.31 49.79
N ASP A 486 20.09 27.45 49.32
CA ASP A 486 21.36 28.04 49.77
C ASP A 486 21.18 28.74 51.13
N GLY A 487 21.87 28.27 52.17
CA GLY A 487 21.85 28.89 53.49
C GLY A 487 22.67 30.18 53.62
N SER A 488 23.52 30.49 52.64
CA SER A 488 24.31 31.74 52.61
C SER A 488 23.58 32.92 51.95
N VAL A 489 22.40 32.68 51.36
CA VAL A 489 21.58 33.68 50.65
C VAL A 489 20.26 33.90 51.41
N ASP A 490 19.71 35.11 51.33
CA ASP A 490 18.43 35.45 51.96
C ASP A 490 17.27 34.57 51.44
N ALA A 491 16.50 34.04 52.39
CA ALA A 491 15.30 33.23 52.14
C ALA A 491 14.31 33.89 51.16
N GLU A 492 14.10 35.20 51.26
CA GLU A 492 13.13 35.98 50.48
C GLU A 492 13.54 36.16 49.00
N ARG A 493 14.76 35.75 48.61
CA ARG A 493 15.25 35.85 47.22
C ARG A 493 14.98 34.59 46.38
N SER A 494 14.39 33.56 46.97
CA SER A 494 14.22 32.26 46.34
C SER A 494 13.00 32.19 45.42
N ASN A 495 13.17 31.63 44.22
CA ASN A 495 12.02 31.34 43.34
C ASN A 495 11.53 29.90 43.48
N VAL A 496 12.40 28.97 43.92
CA VAL A 496 12.02 27.56 44.07
C VAL A 496 10.97 27.35 45.16
N THR A 497 11.01 28.12 46.25
CA THR A 497 10.07 27.94 47.39
C THR A 497 8.62 28.19 46.99
N ASP A 498 8.37 29.20 46.15
CA ASP A 498 7.03 29.53 45.66
C ASP A 498 6.51 28.45 44.71
N LEU A 499 7.38 27.93 43.83
CA LEU A 499 7.05 26.83 42.93
C LEU A 499 6.72 25.54 43.71
N VAL A 500 7.53 25.20 44.72
CA VAL A 500 7.30 24.02 45.56
C VAL A 500 6.02 24.17 46.39
N SER A 501 5.74 25.34 46.97
CA SER A 501 4.50 25.59 47.71
C SER A 501 3.25 25.51 46.81
N HIS A 502 3.35 25.88 45.53
CA HIS A 502 2.27 25.69 44.56
C HIS A 502 2.00 24.21 44.25
N MET A 503 3.05 23.38 44.13
CA MET A 503 2.96 21.97 43.72
C MET A 503 2.73 20.98 44.88
N ASP A 504 3.13 21.33 46.11
CA ASP A 504 2.88 20.56 47.34
C ASP A 504 2.53 21.51 48.51
N PRO A 505 1.35 22.14 48.52
CA PRO A 505 0.94 23.06 49.58
C PRO A 505 0.75 22.40 50.95
N GLN A 506 0.70 21.06 51.00
CA GLN A 506 0.57 20.30 52.24
C GLN A 506 1.92 19.82 52.79
N GLY A 507 2.99 19.84 51.99
CA GLY A 507 4.32 19.35 52.35
C GLY A 507 4.40 17.83 52.53
N LYS A 508 3.52 17.08 51.85
CA LYS A 508 3.38 15.63 52.04
C LYS A 508 4.45 14.79 51.34
N ARG A 509 5.13 15.37 50.35
CA ARG A 509 6.13 14.69 49.50
C ARG A 509 7.40 15.53 49.31
N THR A 510 7.50 16.65 50.00
CA THR A 510 8.65 17.56 49.95
C THR A 510 9.63 17.29 51.09
N ILE A 511 10.93 17.24 50.78
CA ILE A 511 12.03 17.24 51.75
C ILE A 511 12.86 18.51 51.51
N PHE A 512 13.12 19.27 52.58
CA PHE A 512 13.85 20.53 52.51
C PHE A 512 15.31 20.34 52.95
N VAL A 513 16.25 20.87 52.17
CA VAL A 513 17.70 20.76 52.39
C VAL A 513 18.33 22.13 52.35
N LEU A 514 18.96 22.55 53.46
CA LEU A 514 19.73 23.78 53.56
C LEU A 514 21.22 23.47 53.37
N THR A 515 21.82 23.99 52.31
CA THR A 515 23.24 23.83 51.98
C THR A 515 24.07 25.03 52.47
N LYS A 516 25.41 24.92 52.41
CA LYS A 516 26.37 26.00 52.74
C LYS A 516 26.15 26.62 54.14
N VAL A 517 25.71 25.79 55.09
CA VAL A 517 25.43 26.22 56.48
C VAL A 517 26.71 26.68 57.19
N ASP A 518 27.88 26.25 56.72
CA ASP A 518 29.18 26.72 57.17
C ASP A 518 29.45 28.18 56.77
N LEU A 519 29.06 28.60 55.57
CA LEU A 519 29.13 29.99 55.12
C LEU A 519 28.05 30.82 55.83
N ALA A 520 26.87 30.24 56.06
CA ALA A 520 25.83 30.87 56.86
C ALA A 520 26.34 31.19 58.27
N GLU A 521 26.97 30.24 58.96
CA GLU A 521 27.53 30.46 60.31
C GLU A 521 28.70 31.45 60.34
N LYS A 522 29.53 31.50 59.28
CA LYS A 522 30.63 32.49 59.15
C LYS A 522 30.13 33.91 58.83
N ASN A 523 29.04 34.05 58.07
CA ASN A 523 28.59 35.33 57.53
C ASN A 523 27.37 35.95 58.25
N ILE A 524 26.57 35.18 59.00
CA ILE A 524 25.25 35.63 59.49
C ILE A 524 25.27 36.06 60.96
N THR A 525 24.79 37.28 61.19
CA THR A 525 24.60 37.95 62.49
C THR A 525 23.47 37.39 63.38
N ASN A 526 22.72 36.38 62.94
CA ASN A 526 21.51 35.88 63.61
C ASN A 526 21.28 34.34 63.46
N PRO A 527 21.87 33.48 64.33
CA PRO A 527 21.67 32.02 64.28
C PRO A 527 20.21 31.57 64.51
N ARG A 528 19.38 32.43 65.13
CA ARG A 528 17.93 32.17 65.35
C ARG A 528 17.14 32.00 64.05
N ARG A 529 17.59 32.58 62.94
CA ARG A 529 16.90 32.49 61.64
C ARG A 529 17.07 31.11 60.99
N ILE A 530 18.25 30.52 61.10
CA ILE A 530 18.52 29.13 60.68
C ILE A 530 17.61 28.16 61.47
N LYS A 531 17.41 28.42 62.78
CA LYS A 531 16.44 27.67 63.59
C LYS A 531 15.02 27.76 63.03
N GLN A 532 14.55 28.95 62.69
CA GLN A 532 13.20 29.15 62.14
C GLN A 532 13.00 28.49 60.76
N ILE A 533 14.05 28.41 59.94
CA ILE A 533 14.04 27.66 58.66
C ILE A 533 13.87 26.17 58.94
N LEU A 534 14.68 25.59 59.82
CA LEU A 534 14.71 24.14 60.08
C LEU A 534 13.58 23.65 61.01
N GLU A 535 12.90 24.57 61.70
CA GLU A 535 11.61 24.35 62.35
C GLU A 535 10.42 24.49 61.38
N GLY A 536 10.65 24.86 60.11
CA GLY A 536 9.58 25.05 59.11
C GLY A 536 8.65 26.23 59.40
N LYS A 537 9.15 27.27 60.09
CA LYS A 537 8.37 28.45 60.51
C LYS A 537 8.62 29.70 59.66
N LEU A 538 9.76 29.77 58.97
CA LEU A 538 10.10 30.96 58.17
C LEU A 538 9.39 30.97 56.80
N PHE A 539 9.32 29.84 56.12
CA PHE A 539 8.75 29.74 54.78
C PHE A 539 7.27 29.34 54.81
N PRO A 540 6.44 29.83 53.86
CA PRO A 540 5.06 29.41 53.67
C PRO A 540 4.98 28.07 52.90
N MET A 541 5.81 27.10 53.28
CA MET A 541 5.84 25.74 52.75
C MET A 541 5.97 24.74 53.90
N LYS A 542 5.56 23.50 53.66
CA LYS A 542 5.76 22.39 54.59
C LYS A 542 6.66 21.34 53.93
N ALA A 543 7.32 20.54 54.76
CA ALA A 543 8.16 19.43 54.31
C ALA A 543 8.09 18.31 55.35
N LEU A 544 8.29 17.08 54.89
CA LEU A 544 8.41 15.87 55.71
C LEU A 544 9.61 15.93 56.66
N GLY A 545 10.68 16.60 56.22
CA GLY A 545 11.91 16.78 56.97
C GLY A 545 12.68 18.00 56.50
N TYR A 546 13.42 18.60 57.44
CA TYR A 546 14.31 19.73 57.21
C TYR A 546 15.72 19.31 57.61
N PHE A 547 16.65 19.36 56.66
CA PHE A 547 18.04 18.93 56.83
C PHE A 547 19.02 20.06 56.59
N ALA A 548 20.13 20.06 57.33
CA ALA A 548 21.26 20.96 57.19
C ALA A 548 22.49 20.15 56.72
N VAL A 549 23.12 20.57 55.63
CA VAL A 549 24.24 19.86 55.00
C VAL A 549 25.37 20.79 54.57
N VAL A 550 26.59 20.25 54.51
CA VAL A 550 27.79 20.96 54.04
C VAL A 550 28.48 20.14 52.95
N THR A 551 28.33 20.56 51.71
CA THR A 551 28.71 19.78 50.51
C THR A 551 30.01 20.25 49.83
N GLY A 552 30.88 20.98 50.54
CA GLY A 552 32.20 21.41 50.02
C GLY A 552 32.80 22.59 50.79
N ARG A 553 34.10 22.86 50.57
CA ARG A 553 34.86 23.97 51.21
C ARG A 553 35.09 25.19 50.31
N GLY A 554 34.61 25.16 49.06
CA GLY A 554 34.84 26.20 48.04
C GLY A 554 35.94 25.87 47.03
N ASN A 555 36.81 24.91 47.32
CA ASN A 555 37.75 24.35 46.35
C ASN A 555 37.03 23.42 45.35
N LYS A 556 37.55 23.32 44.13
CA LYS A 556 36.95 22.50 43.07
C LYS A 556 37.34 21.02 43.17
N ASP A 557 38.55 20.74 43.62
CA ASP A 557 39.22 19.44 43.49
C ASP A 557 39.20 18.60 44.79
N ASP A 558 38.51 19.07 45.83
CA ASP A 558 38.31 18.32 47.09
C ASP A 558 37.57 17.00 46.80
N SER A 559 38.10 15.86 47.27
CA SER A 559 37.45 14.56 47.16
C SER A 559 36.25 14.43 48.10
N ILE A 560 35.31 13.54 47.78
CA ILE A 560 34.08 13.34 48.58
C ILE A 560 34.40 12.96 50.03
N GLU A 561 35.43 12.15 50.27
CA GLU A 561 35.88 11.77 51.62
C GLU A 561 36.34 12.98 52.44
N THR A 562 37.12 13.90 51.84
CA THR A 562 37.59 15.11 52.53
C THR A 562 36.45 16.08 52.86
N ILE A 563 35.39 16.10 52.04
CA ILE A 563 34.17 16.88 52.30
C ILE A 563 33.35 16.25 53.41
N ARG A 564 33.20 14.91 53.42
CA ARG A 564 32.51 14.20 54.50
C ARG A 564 33.20 14.46 55.85
N GLY A 565 34.52 14.33 55.90
CA GLY A 565 35.30 14.68 57.09
C GLY A 565 35.20 16.16 57.47
N TYR A 566 34.94 17.06 56.52
CA TYR A 566 34.61 18.45 56.83
C TYR A 566 33.23 18.62 57.45
N GLU A 567 32.21 17.98 56.87
CA GLU A 567 30.83 18.05 57.33
C GLU A 567 30.72 17.53 58.78
N GLU A 568 31.35 16.40 59.07
CA GLU A 568 31.40 15.80 60.40
C GLU A 568 32.11 16.70 61.42
N GLU A 569 33.30 17.25 61.10
CA GLU A 569 34.02 18.15 62.02
C GLU A 569 33.32 19.51 62.17
N PHE A 570 32.70 20.03 61.12
CA PHE A 570 31.90 21.25 61.17
C PHE A 570 30.72 21.08 62.12
N PHE A 571 29.89 20.04 61.97
CA PHE A 571 28.75 19.84 62.86
C PHE A 571 29.17 19.53 64.31
N ARG A 572 30.34 18.90 64.52
CA ARG A 572 30.91 18.67 65.86
C ARG A 572 31.41 19.96 66.55
N THR A 573 31.87 20.95 65.76
CA THR A 573 32.43 22.22 66.28
C THR A 573 31.43 23.38 66.27
N SER A 574 30.42 23.34 65.42
CA SER A 574 29.42 24.39 65.18
C SER A 574 28.68 24.84 66.46
N GLN A 575 28.49 26.16 66.56
CA GLN A 575 27.69 26.79 67.60
C GLN A 575 26.20 26.46 67.43
N LEU A 576 25.73 26.20 66.20
CA LEU A 576 24.35 25.82 65.90
C LEU A 576 24.00 24.43 66.50
N PHE A 577 24.96 23.50 66.52
CA PHE A 577 24.76 22.23 67.22
C PHE A 577 24.83 22.42 68.75
N ARG A 578 25.87 23.10 69.26
CA ARG A 578 26.07 23.31 70.71
C ARG A 578 24.97 24.11 71.39
N SER A 579 24.30 25.01 70.67
CA SER A 579 23.16 25.81 71.17
C SER A 579 21.80 25.10 71.11
N GLY A 580 21.76 23.83 70.67
CA GLY A 580 20.50 23.09 70.53
C GLY A 580 19.56 23.67 69.46
N VAL A 581 20.13 24.34 68.45
CA VAL A 581 19.39 24.81 67.26
C VAL A 581 19.16 23.64 66.29
N LEU A 582 20.15 22.74 66.15
CA LEU A 582 20.10 21.58 65.26
C LEU A 582 19.92 20.27 66.04
N LYS A 583 19.03 19.39 65.59
CA LYS A 583 18.96 17.99 66.08
C LYS A 583 19.96 17.12 65.31
N ALA A 584 20.55 16.13 65.99
CA ALA A 584 21.50 15.20 65.37
C ALA A 584 20.93 14.42 64.17
N SER A 585 19.61 14.17 64.13
CA SER A 585 18.93 13.53 62.99
C SER A 585 18.69 14.47 61.79
N GLN A 586 18.86 15.78 61.95
CA GLN A 586 18.63 16.80 60.91
C GLN A 586 19.93 17.30 60.27
N MET A 587 21.09 16.80 60.68
CA MET A 587 22.40 17.18 60.14
C MET A 587 23.06 16.03 59.39
N THR A 588 24.05 16.37 58.56
CA THR A 588 24.80 15.49 57.65
C THR A 588 24.04 15.03 56.41
N THR A 589 24.79 14.87 55.33
CA THR A 589 24.29 14.34 54.06
C THR A 589 23.97 12.84 54.16
N GLN A 590 24.61 12.11 55.10
CA GLN A 590 24.31 10.69 55.36
C GLN A 590 22.89 10.51 55.90
N ASN A 591 22.48 11.26 56.92
CA ASN A 591 21.12 11.19 57.47
C ASN A 591 20.05 11.63 56.45
N LEU A 592 20.36 12.64 55.63
CA LEU A 592 19.51 13.04 54.50
C LEU A 592 19.31 11.87 53.52
N SER A 593 20.40 11.21 53.11
CA SER A 593 20.35 10.08 52.17
C SER A 593 19.49 8.93 52.70
N PHE A 594 19.62 8.57 53.98
CA PHE A 594 18.76 7.57 54.62
C PHE A 594 17.28 7.99 54.66
N ALA A 595 16.98 9.24 55.03
CA ALA A 595 15.60 9.72 55.10
C ALA A 595 14.92 9.80 53.72
N VAL A 596 15.65 10.20 52.69
CA VAL A 596 15.17 10.19 51.29
C VAL A 596 14.93 8.76 50.82
N SER A 597 15.86 7.84 51.12
CA SER A 597 15.75 6.40 50.80
C SER A 597 14.51 5.75 51.42
N ASP A 598 14.28 5.96 52.73
CA ASP A 598 13.11 5.39 53.42
C ASP A 598 11.79 5.99 52.90
N CYS A 599 11.74 7.31 52.69
CA CYS A 599 10.58 7.98 52.10
C CYS A 599 10.28 7.44 50.69
N PHE A 600 11.32 7.24 49.87
CA PHE A 600 11.23 6.68 48.52
C PHE A 600 10.64 5.27 48.56
N TRP A 601 11.25 4.34 49.32
CA TRP A 601 10.76 2.97 49.40
C TRP A 601 9.37 2.86 50.03
N LYS A 602 9.02 3.73 50.97
CA LYS A 602 7.68 3.79 51.55
C LYS A 602 6.62 4.19 50.52
N MET A 603 6.91 5.16 49.65
CA MET A 603 5.97 5.54 48.59
C MET A 603 5.94 4.54 47.44
N VAL A 604 7.09 3.96 47.03
CA VAL A 604 7.12 2.87 46.02
C VAL A 604 6.25 1.69 46.47
N LYS A 605 6.35 1.30 47.75
CA LYS A 605 5.53 0.23 48.34
C LYS A 605 4.03 0.55 48.37
N ALA A 606 3.65 1.83 48.41
CA ALA A 606 2.24 2.25 48.41
C ALA A 606 1.66 2.42 46.99
N SER A 607 2.45 2.87 46.02
CA SER A 607 1.98 3.17 44.67
C SER A 607 2.06 1.99 43.70
N VAL A 608 3.01 1.07 43.88
CA VAL A 608 3.26 -0.02 42.90
C VAL A 608 2.07 -0.97 42.74
N GLU A 609 1.35 -1.28 43.82
CA GLU A 609 0.19 -2.19 43.75
C GLU A 609 -0.99 -1.52 43.00
N GLN A 610 -1.24 -0.22 43.26
CA GLN A 610 -2.25 0.57 42.53
C GLN A 610 -1.94 0.69 41.03
N GLN A 611 -0.67 0.92 40.68
CA GLN A 611 -0.26 0.98 39.26
C GLN A 611 -0.32 -0.39 38.59
N ALA A 612 0.11 -1.48 39.24
CA ALA A 612 -0.06 -2.82 38.71
C ALA A 612 -1.53 -3.17 38.44
N ASP A 613 -2.45 -2.78 39.33
CA ASP A 613 -3.89 -2.99 39.11
C ASP A 613 -4.47 -2.10 38.00
N THR A 614 -3.93 -0.89 37.82
CA THR A 614 -4.27 -0.01 36.70
C THR A 614 -3.84 -0.64 35.35
N TYR A 615 -2.63 -1.19 35.27
CA TYR A 615 -2.15 -1.90 34.08
C TYR A 615 -2.90 -3.22 33.82
N LYS A 616 -3.31 -3.96 34.86
CA LYS A 616 -4.21 -5.12 34.71
C LYS A 616 -5.55 -4.73 34.12
N ALA A 617 -6.15 -3.63 34.57
CA ALA A 617 -7.40 -3.12 34.02
C ALA A 617 -7.25 -2.66 32.56
N ALA A 618 -6.17 -1.94 32.24
CA ALA A 618 -5.85 -1.55 30.86
C ALA A 618 -5.67 -2.77 29.94
N ARG A 619 -4.92 -3.79 30.40
CA ARG A 619 -4.77 -5.06 29.69
C ARG A 619 -6.12 -5.75 29.46
N PHE A 620 -6.96 -5.84 30.49
CA PHE A 620 -8.27 -6.48 30.38
C PHE A 620 -9.17 -5.79 29.37
N ASN A 621 -9.15 -4.45 29.34
CA ASN A 621 -9.88 -3.65 28.35
C ASN A 621 -9.38 -3.95 26.91
N LEU A 622 -8.06 -3.96 26.69
CA LEU A 622 -7.47 -4.30 25.39
C LEU A 622 -7.72 -5.77 24.98
N GLU A 623 -7.60 -6.73 25.90
CA GLU A 623 -7.94 -8.14 25.64
C GLU A 623 -9.43 -8.33 25.32
N THR A 624 -10.31 -7.50 25.90
CA THR A 624 -11.75 -7.49 25.60
C THR A 624 -12.04 -6.85 24.24
N GLU A 625 -11.41 -5.72 23.89
CA GLU A 625 -11.50 -5.13 22.55
C GLU A 625 -10.97 -6.10 21.48
N TRP A 626 -9.86 -6.81 21.74
CA TRP A 626 -9.38 -7.87 20.85
C TRP A 626 -10.40 -8.99 20.68
N LYS A 627 -10.95 -9.55 21.77
CA LYS A 627 -11.90 -10.67 21.70
C LYS A 627 -13.21 -10.28 21.00
N ASN A 628 -13.67 -9.04 21.17
CA ASN A 628 -14.89 -8.54 20.53
C ASN A 628 -14.71 -8.31 19.03
N ASN A 629 -13.57 -7.74 18.62
CA ASN A 629 -13.31 -7.40 17.21
C ASN A 629 -12.69 -8.57 16.41
N TYR A 630 -11.93 -9.44 17.05
CA TYR A 630 -11.07 -10.45 16.43
C TYR A 630 -11.10 -11.81 17.18
N PRO A 631 -12.28 -12.42 17.43
CA PRO A 631 -12.45 -13.57 18.33
C PRO A 631 -11.63 -14.81 17.95
N SER A 632 -11.50 -15.09 16.64
CA SER A 632 -10.81 -16.29 16.13
C SER A 632 -9.35 -16.05 15.71
N LEU A 633 -8.84 -14.82 15.87
CA LEU A 633 -7.49 -14.46 15.43
C LEU A 633 -6.50 -14.45 16.59
N ARG A 634 -5.33 -15.06 16.37
CA ARG A 634 -4.19 -14.95 17.26
C ARG A 634 -3.61 -13.53 17.20
N GLN A 635 -3.21 -13.02 18.36
CA GLN A 635 -2.38 -11.82 18.50
C GLN A 635 -1.02 -12.08 17.84
N LEU A 636 -0.71 -11.33 16.78
CA LEU A 636 0.55 -11.38 16.05
C LEU A 636 1.15 -9.97 16.01
N ASP A 637 2.44 -9.86 16.30
CA ASP A 637 3.16 -8.59 16.24
C ASP A 637 3.36 -8.12 14.79
N ARG A 638 3.69 -6.84 14.58
CA ARG A 638 4.01 -6.31 13.25
C ARG A 638 5.14 -7.08 12.56
N ASP A 639 6.13 -7.58 13.30
CA ASP A 639 7.20 -8.43 12.75
C ASP A 639 6.72 -9.84 12.37
N GLU A 640 5.85 -10.45 13.20
CA GLU A 640 5.26 -11.77 12.90
C GLU A 640 4.30 -11.69 11.70
N LEU A 641 3.51 -10.61 11.61
CA LEU A 641 2.67 -10.28 10.47
C LEU A 641 3.50 -10.02 9.21
N PHE A 642 4.63 -9.31 9.32
CA PHE A 642 5.51 -9.08 8.19
C PHE A 642 6.10 -10.38 7.64
N GLU A 643 6.61 -11.28 8.50
CA GLU A 643 7.11 -12.58 8.05
C GLU A 643 5.99 -13.49 7.49
N LYS A 644 4.75 -13.41 8.01
CA LYS A 644 3.58 -14.09 7.40
C LYS A 644 3.29 -13.55 5.99
N GLY A 645 3.14 -12.24 5.85
CA GLY A 645 2.85 -11.60 4.56
C GLY A 645 3.97 -11.79 3.54
N LYS A 646 5.24 -11.81 3.97
CA LYS A 646 6.40 -12.19 3.17
C LYS A 646 6.32 -13.64 2.68
N GLY A 647 5.87 -14.57 3.54
CA GLY A 647 5.58 -15.95 3.15
C GLY A 647 4.53 -16.01 2.03
N GLU A 648 3.35 -15.43 2.27
CA GLU A 648 2.26 -15.38 1.28
C GLU A 648 2.70 -14.78 -0.07
N ILE A 649 3.46 -13.68 -0.06
CA ILE A 649 3.95 -13.04 -1.29
C ILE A 649 4.94 -13.94 -2.03
N LEU A 650 5.83 -14.64 -1.31
CA LEU A 650 6.77 -15.57 -1.94
C LEU A 650 6.04 -16.80 -2.52
N ASP A 651 5.02 -17.31 -1.84
CA ASP A 651 4.20 -18.41 -2.34
C ASP A 651 3.45 -18.03 -3.62
N GLU A 652 2.87 -16.82 -3.70
CA GLU A 652 2.23 -16.35 -4.95
C GLU A 652 3.21 -16.12 -6.09
N VAL A 653 4.44 -15.66 -5.79
CA VAL A 653 5.50 -15.56 -6.80
C VAL A 653 5.97 -16.96 -7.25
N MET A 654 5.96 -17.96 -6.36
CA MET A 654 6.19 -19.36 -6.75
C MET A 654 5.06 -19.92 -7.61
N ASN A 655 3.80 -19.52 -7.38
CA ASN A 655 2.65 -19.90 -8.20
C ASN A 655 2.76 -19.41 -9.66
N LEU A 656 3.50 -18.32 -9.92
CA LEU A 656 3.81 -17.84 -11.27
C LEU A 656 4.54 -18.91 -12.13
N SER A 657 5.35 -19.76 -11.49
CA SER A 657 6.03 -20.88 -12.16
C SER A 657 5.10 -22.05 -12.53
N GLN A 658 3.89 -22.10 -11.93
CA GLN A 658 2.88 -23.14 -12.15
C GLN A 658 1.89 -22.80 -13.28
N VAL A 659 1.88 -21.54 -13.76
CA VAL A 659 1.03 -21.11 -14.89
C VAL A 659 1.35 -21.94 -16.13
N THR A 660 0.31 -22.52 -16.75
CA THR A 660 0.52 -23.53 -17.80
C THR A 660 1.14 -22.93 -19.07
N PRO A 661 1.93 -23.70 -19.84
CA PRO A 661 2.54 -23.20 -21.07
C PRO A 661 1.55 -22.63 -22.08
N LYS A 662 0.35 -23.24 -22.16
CA LYS A 662 -0.73 -22.81 -23.06
C LYS A 662 -1.29 -21.43 -22.67
N GLN A 663 -1.51 -21.18 -21.38
CA GLN A 663 -1.98 -19.88 -20.90
C GLN A 663 -1.00 -18.75 -21.25
N TRP A 664 0.30 -18.99 -21.04
CA TRP A 664 1.35 -18.07 -21.46
C TRP A 664 1.34 -17.82 -22.98
N GLU A 665 1.29 -18.88 -23.79
CA GLU A 665 1.29 -18.75 -25.25
C GLU A 665 0.07 -17.99 -25.78
N GLU A 666 -1.13 -18.22 -25.21
CA GLU A 666 -2.37 -17.52 -25.56
C GLU A 666 -2.36 -16.05 -25.12
N ALA A 667 -1.91 -15.74 -23.90
CA ALA A 667 -1.83 -14.38 -23.37
C ALA A 667 -0.79 -13.52 -24.12
N LEU A 668 0.41 -14.07 -24.33
CA LEU A 668 1.47 -13.43 -25.12
C LEU A 668 1.03 -13.22 -26.57
N TRP A 669 0.39 -14.22 -27.19
CA TRP A 669 -0.12 -14.11 -28.56
C TRP A 669 -1.13 -12.97 -28.70
N ALA A 670 -2.12 -12.89 -27.80
CA ALA A 670 -3.16 -11.88 -27.85
C ALA A 670 -2.58 -10.45 -27.80
N LYS A 671 -1.65 -10.17 -26.86
CA LYS A 671 -1.01 -8.85 -26.75
C LYS A 671 -0.01 -8.55 -27.87
N LEU A 672 0.75 -9.54 -28.32
CA LEU A 672 1.64 -9.40 -29.47
C LEU A 672 0.83 -9.00 -30.71
N TRP A 673 -0.34 -9.61 -30.90
CA TRP A 673 -1.21 -9.29 -32.03
C TRP A 673 -1.84 -7.90 -31.90
N ASP A 674 -2.36 -7.52 -30.73
CA ASP A 674 -2.94 -6.19 -30.51
C ASP A 674 -1.95 -5.05 -30.86
N GLN A 675 -0.69 -5.15 -30.40
CA GLN A 675 0.36 -4.17 -30.71
C GLN A 675 0.94 -4.27 -32.13
N ALA A 676 0.70 -5.37 -32.85
CA ALA A 676 1.20 -5.61 -34.21
C ALA A 676 0.18 -5.28 -35.30
N ALA A 677 -1.11 -5.54 -35.07
CA ALA A 677 -2.16 -5.54 -36.08
C ALA A 677 -2.28 -4.21 -36.82
N GLU A 678 -2.19 -3.07 -36.12
CA GLU A 678 -2.22 -1.75 -36.77
C GLU A 678 -1.01 -1.52 -37.68
N HIS A 679 0.19 -1.93 -37.26
CA HIS A 679 1.38 -1.79 -38.11
C HIS A 679 1.31 -2.71 -39.34
N VAL A 680 0.90 -3.97 -39.13
CA VAL A 680 0.74 -4.96 -40.19
C VAL A 680 -0.25 -4.48 -41.25
N ILE A 681 -1.43 -4.00 -40.86
CA ILE A 681 -2.45 -3.59 -41.83
C ILE A 681 -2.06 -2.29 -42.53
N GLU A 682 -1.68 -1.24 -41.81
CA GLU A 682 -1.45 0.08 -42.42
C GLU A 682 -0.11 0.20 -43.16
N ASN A 683 0.97 -0.43 -42.65
CA ASN A 683 2.31 -0.22 -43.18
C ASN A 683 2.76 -1.34 -44.12
N ILE A 684 2.34 -2.59 -43.87
CA ILE A 684 2.75 -3.77 -44.66
C ILE A 684 1.68 -4.14 -45.69
N TYR A 685 0.46 -4.50 -45.26
CA TYR A 685 -0.57 -5.06 -46.14
C TYR A 685 -1.17 -4.02 -47.09
N LEU A 686 -1.69 -2.90 -46.56
CA LEU A 686 -2.34 -1.86 -47.36
C LEU A 686 -1.43 -1.33 -48.49
N PRO A 687 -0.14 -1.02 -48.28
CA PRO A 687 0.73 -0.54 -49.37
C PRO A 687 1.25 -1.64 -50.30
N ALA A 688 1.31 -2.91 -49.85
CA ALA A 688 1.69 -4.02 -50.73
C ALA A 688 0.56 -4.35 -51.71
N ALA A 689 -0.68 -4.40 -51.21
CA ALA A 689 -1.88 -4.72 -51.99
C ALA A 689 -2.31 -3.62 -52.98
N GLN A 690 -1.55 -2.52 -53.07
CA GLN A 690 -1.69 -1.45 -54.06
C GLN A 690 -0.77 -1.64 -55.29
N THR A 691 0.09 -2.66 -55.29
CA THR A 691 0.98 -2.92 -56.43
C THR A 691 0.26 -3.72 -57.52
N GLU A 692 0.49 -3.38 -58.78
CA GLU A 692 -0.23 -3.91 -59.95
C GLU A 692 0.12 -5.37 -60.32
N SER A 693 1.09 -5.99 -59.64
CA SER A 693 1.56 -7.34 -59.94
C SER A 693 1.94 -8.11 -58.68
N ALA A 694 1.54 -9.39 -58.63
CA ALA A 694 1.98 -10.38 -57.66
C ALA A 694 3.49 -10.36 -57.35
N GLY A 695 4.35 -10.13 -58.35
CA GLY A 695 5.80 -10.03 -58.14
C GLY A 695 6.19 -8.84 -57.26
N HIS A 696 5.63 -7.67 -57.57
CA HIS A 696 5.86 -6.43 -56.82
C HIS A 696 5.20 -6.47 -55.43
N PHE A 697 4.05 -7.14 -55.29
CA PHE A 697 3.41 -7.40 -54.00
C PHE A 697 4.37 -8.15 -53.06
N ASN A 698 4.87 -9.31 -53.50
CA ASN A 698 5.75 -10.16 -52.70
C ASN A 698 7.06 -9.43 -52.34
N THR A 699 7.68 -8.71 -53.28
CA THR A 699 8.88 -7.90 -52.99
C THR A 699 8.61 -6.78 -51.97
N THR A 700 7.49 -6.07 -52.09
CA THR A 700 7.11 -5.00 -51.15
C THR A 700 6.85 -5.54 -49.75
N VAL A 701 6.13 -6.66 -49.67
CA VAL A 701 5.92 -7.42 -48.43
C VAL A 701 7.26 -7.80 -47.80
N ASP A 702 8.15 -8.45 -48.54
CA ASP A 702 9.42 -8.95 -48.01
C ASP A 702 10.31 -7.82 -47.45
N ILE A 703 10.43 -6.70 -48.17
CA ILE A 703 11.23 -5.55 -47.70
C ILE A 703 10.65 -4.99 -46.40
N LYS A 704 9.34 -4.71 -46.36
CA LYS A 704 8.71 -4.07 -45.20
C LYS A 704 8.62 -5.00 -43.99
N LEU A 705 8.27 -6.27 -44.21
CA LEU A 705 8.17 -7.28 -43.16
C LEU A 705 9.54 -7.57 -42.54
N LYS A 706 10.60 -7.64 -43.35
CA LYS A 706 11.98 -7.76 -42.86
C LYS A 706 12.44 -6.52 -42.09
N GLN A 707 12.15 -5.30 -42.59
CA GLN A 707 12.49 -4.06 -41.90
C GLN A 707 11.80 -3.96 -40.52
N TRP A 708 10.53 -4.35 -40.43
CA TRP A 708 9.79 -4.37 -39.17
C TRP A 708 10.33 -5.41 -38.19
N ALA A 709 10.59 -6.63 -38.67
CA ALA A 709 11.15 -7.73 -37.88
C ALA A 709 12.60 -7.47 -37.39
N ASP A 710 13.39 -6.71 -38.14
CA ASP A 710 14.76 -6.34 -37.75
C ASP A 710 14.79 -5.22 -36.69
N GLN A 711 13.95 -4.18 -36.86
CA GLN A 711 14.11 -2.91 -36.11
C GLN A 711 13.13 -2.69 -34.95
N GLN A 712 11.86 -3.09 -35.12
CA GLN A 712 10.76 -2.70 -34.22
C GLN A 712 10.17 -3.87 -33.46
N LEU A 713 9.86 -4.98 -34.15
CA LEU A 713 9.20 -6.13 -33.56
C LEU A 713 9.94 -6.71 -32.35
N PRO A 714 11.27 -6.95 -32.36
CA PRO A 714 11.93 -7.61 -31.22
C PRO A 714 11.87 -6.77 -29.94
N LYS A 715 11.89 -5.44 -30.06
CA LYS A 715 11.78 -4.51 -28.94
C LYS A 715 10.36 -4.49 -28.38
N LYS A 716 9.34 -4.44 -29.25
CA LYS A 716 7.93 -4.55 -28.86
C LYS A 716 7.63 -5.90 -28.21
N SER A 717 8.15 -7.00 -28.75
CA SER A 717 8.00 -8.34 -28.19
C SER A 717 8.53 -8.46 -26.76
N VAL A 718 9.67 -7.84 -26.44
CA VAL A 718 10.19 -7.79 -25.06
C VAL A 718 9.27 -6.97 -24.14
N LEU A 719 8.75 -5.83 -24.60
CA LEU A 719 7.80 -5.02 -23.82
C LEU A 719 6.50 -5.80 -23.54
N VAL A 720 5.94 -6.46 -24.55
CA VAL A 720 4.76 -7.33 -24.39
C VAL A 720 5.04 -8.50 -23.43
N GLY A 721 6.21 -9.13 -23.51
CA GLY A 721 6.62 -10.17 -22.57
C GLY A 721 6.62 -9.67 -21.12
N TRP A 722 7.12 -8.46 -20.90
CA TRP A 722 7.13 -7.80 -19.60
C TRP A 722 5.74 -7.39 -19.11
N GLU A 723 4.92 -6.76 -19.96
CA GLU A 723 3.54 -6.37 -19.64
C GLU A 723 2.66 -7.59 -19.32
N THR A 724 2.88 -8.72 -19.99
CA THR A 724 2.20 -9.99 -19.70
C THR A 724 2.66 -10.57 -18.37
N LEU A 725 3.97 -10.56 -18.09
CA LEU A 725 4.52 -11.01 -16.81
C LEU A 725 3.99 -10.19 -15.62
N GLN A 726 3.88 -8.87 -15.78
CA GLN A 726 3.35 -7.97 -14.76
C GLN A 726 1.85 -8.19 -14.51
N GLU A 727 1.05 -8.39 -15.57
CA GLU A 727 -0.39 -8.65 -15.42
C GLU A 727 -0.69 -10.03 -14.84
N GLU A 728 0.05 -11.08 -15.22
CA GLU A 728 -0.10 -12.41 -14.60
C GLU A 728 0.30 -12.40 -13.12
N LEU A 729 1.40 -11.73 -12.75
CA LEU A 729 1.78 -11.51 -11.35
C LEU A 729 0.67 -10.77 -10.59
N LYS A 730 0.15 -9.68 -11.16
CA LYS A 730 -0.94 -8.93 -10.54
C LYS A 730 -2.21 -9.78 -10.40
N GLY A 731 -2.55 -10.56 -11.42
CA GLY A 731 -3.70 -11.46 -11.43
C GLY A 731 -3.57 -12.65 -10.46
N LEU A 732 -2.37 -13.12 -10.15
CA LEU A 732 -2.14 -14.05 -9.03
C LEU A 732 -2.40 -13.36 -7.68
N MET A 733 -1.80 -12.18 -7.49
CA MET A 733 -1.90 -11.42 -6.25
C MET A 733 -3.32 -10.91 -5.96
N ASP A 734 -4.10 -10.63 -7.00
CA ASP A 734 -5.53 -10.31 -6.91
C ASP A 734 -6.40 -11.57 -6.72
N ARG A 735 -6.06 -12.74 -7.29
CA ARG A 735 -6.73 -14.03 -7.01
C ARG A 735 -6.65 -14.42 -5.53
N GLY A 736 -5.54 -14.07 -4.86
CA GLY A 736 -5.40 -14.25 -3.41
C GLY A 736 -6.44 -13.50 -2.57
N LYS A 737 -7.09 -12.45 -3.11
CA LYS A 737 -8.12 -11.66 -2.42
C LYS A 737 -9.49 -12.32 -2.38
N ASP A 738 -9.80 -13.12 -3.40
CA ASP A 738 -11.06 -13.87 -3.48
C ASP A 738 -11.03 -15.15 -2.60
N ALA A 739 -9.89 -15.44 -1.97
CA ALA A 739 -9.76 -16.57 -1.05
C ALA A 739 -10.50 -16.31 0.27
N GLN A 740 -11.18 -17.34 0.79
CA GLN A 740 -11.99 -17.28 2.01
C GLN A 740 -11.21 -16.86 3.29
N ASN A 741 -9.87 -16.88 3.23
CA ASN A 741 -8.96 -16.50 4.32
C ASN A 741 -8.09 -15.27 3.97
N HIS A 742 -8.49 -14.42 3.01
CA HIS A 742 -7.76 -13.19 2.68
C HIS A 742 -7.63 -12.27 3.89
N ASP A 743 -6.52 -11.54 3.95
CA ASP A 743 -6.17 -10.64 5.04
C ASP A 743 -5.77 -9.27 4.48
N ASP A 744 -6.73 -8.34 4.48
CA ASP A 744 -6.63 -6.98 3.92
C ASP A 744 -5.37 -6.22 4.38
N ILE A 745 -4.81 -6.56 5.55
CA ILE A 745 -3.60 -5.91 6.09
C ILE A 745 -2.39 -6.12 5.18
N PHE A 746 -2.35 -7.21 4.40
CA PHE A 746 -1.26 -7.46 3.45
C PHE A 746 -1.44 -6.77 2.11
N ASP A 747 -2.62 -6.20 1.78
CA ASP A 747 -2.84 -5.61 0.45
C ASP A 747 -1.93 -4.42 0.18
N HIS A 748 -1.65 -3.58 1.19
CA HIS A 748 -0.73 -2.46 1.02
C HIS A 748 0.73 -2.91 0.87
N LEU A 749 1.13 -3.98 1.57
CA LEU A 749 2.45 -4.62 1.39
C LEU A 749 2.57 -5.26 -0.01
N LYS A 750 1.55 -6.02 -0.43
CA LYS A 750 1.43 -6.65 -1.76
C LYS A 750 1.54 -5.58 -2.86
N GLU A 751 0.80 -4.48 -2.76
CA GLU A 751 0.84 -3.38 -3.74
C GLU A 751 2.20 -2.66 -3.77
N ALA A 752 2.81 -2.40 -2.61
CA ALA A 752 4.13 -1.77 -2.52
C ALA A 752 5.23 -2.65 -3.14
N VAL A 753 5.19 -3.96 -2.88
CA VAL A 753 6.14 -4.93 -3.46
C VAL A 753 5.98 -5.01 -4.98
N ILE A 754 4.75 -5.05 -5.51
CA ILE A 754 4.51 -5.01 -6.97
C ILE A 754 5.06 -3.71 -7.58
N LYS A 755 4.75 -2.55 -6.98
CA LYS A 755 5.22 -1.24 -7.47
C LYS A 755 6.76 -1.14 -7.46
N GLU A 756 7.43 -1.64 -6.43
CA GLU A 756 8.89 -1.68 -6.41
C GLU A 756 9.49 -2.71 -7.37
N ALA A 757 8.86 -3.89 -7.53
CA ALA A 757 9.28 -4.92 -8.48
C ALA A 757 9.25 -4.36 -9.90
N THR A 758 8.13 -3.75 -10.30
CA THR A 758 7.96 -3.15 -11.62
C THR A 758 8.98 -2.03 -11.90
N ARG A 759 9.42 -1.30 -10.86
CA ARG A 759 10.41 -0.22 -10.99
C ARG A 759 11.85 -0.73 -11.09
N LYS A 760 12.19 -1.85 -10.43
CA LYS A 760 13.56 -2.40 -10.38
C LYS A 760 13.84 -3.39 -11.49
N HIS A 761 12.87 -4.23 -11.84
CA HIS A 761 13.04 -5.30 -12.81
C HIS A 761 13.45 -4.73 -14.18
N ARG A 762 14.41 -5.41 -14.83
CA ARG A 762 14.83 -5.12 -16.20
C ARG A 762 15.05 -6.42 -16.95
N TRP A 763 14.32 -6.56 -18.05
CA TRP A 763 14.47 -7.69 -18.97
C TRP A 763 15.91 -7.79 -19.51
N GLN A 764 16.38 -9.01 -19.82
CA GLN A 764 17.71 -9.21 -20.37
C GLN A 764 17.94 -8.42 -21.67
N GLY A 765 18.97 -7.57 -21.69
CA GLY A 765 19.28 -6.73 -22.85
C GLY A 765 19.57 -7.51 -24.15
N GLU A 766 19.97 -8.78 -24.04
CA GLU A 766 20.23 -9.66 -25.19
C GLU A 766 18.96 -10.31 -25.76
N ALA A 767 17.84 -10.32 -25.03
CA ALA A 767 16.62 -11.02 -25.43
C ALA A 767 16.09 -10.52 -26.78
N ALA A 768 16.12 -9.22 -27.01
CA ALA A 768 15.72 -8.62 -28.28
C ALA A 768 16.59 -9.09 -29.46
N ASN A 769 17.88 -9.37 -29.24
CA ASN A 769 18.76 -9.91 -30.28
C ASN A 769 18.42 -11.39 -30.57
N SER A 770 18.16 -12.20 -29.55
CA SER A 770 17.74 -13.60 -29.76
C SER A 770 16.38 -13.72 -30.46
N LEU A 771 15.41 -12.87 -30.09
CA LEU A 771 14.09 -12.84 -30.73
C LEU A 771 14.20 -12.41 -32.20
N ARG A 772 15.07 -11.44 -32.52
CA ARG A 772 15.31 -11.01 -33.90
C ARG A 772 15.77 -12.17 -34.80
N VAL A 773 16.68 -13.03 -34.33
CA VAL A 773 17.14 -14.19 -35.10
C VAL A 773 15.99 -15.18 -35.32
N ILE A 774 15.21 -15.50 -34.28
CA ILE A 774 14.06 -16.40 -34.38
C ILE A 774 12.99 -15.85 -35.35
N GLN A 775 12.73 -14.55 -35.28
CA GLN A 775 11.76 -13.86 -36.14
C GLN A 775 12.19 -13.83 -37.60
N LEU A 776 13.45 -13.50 -37.88
CA LEU A 776 13.98 -13.51 -39.24
C LEU A 776 13.97 -14.91 -39.85
N ASN A 777 14.41 -15.93 -39.11
CA ASN A 777 14.37 -17.32 -39.58
C ASN A 777 12.93 -17.78 -39.87
N ALA A 778 11.97 -17.43 -39.02
CA ALA A 778 10.55 -17.77 -39.23
C ALA A 778 9.91 -17.06 -40.44
N LEU A 779 10.52 -15.99 -40.95
CA LEU A 779 10.07 -15.25 -42.14
C LEU A 779 10.64 -15.79 -43.45
N GLU A 780 11.69 -16.61 -43.43
CA GLU A 780 12.29 -17.21 -44.63
C GLU A 780 11.38 -18.28 -45.24
N ASP A 781 10.59 -18.97 -44.41
CA ASP A 781 9.58 -19.92 -44.84
C ASP A 781 8.43 -19.24 -45.57
N ARG A 782 8.19 -19.62 -46.84
CA ARG A 782 7.10 -19.11 -47.68
C ARG A 782 6.05 -20.15 -48.06
N SER A 783 6.33 -21.44 -47.81
CA SER A 783 5.52 -22.57 -48.27
C SER A 783 4.54 -23.05 -47.20
N ILE A 784 3.24 -23.03 -47.53
CA ILE A 784 2.19 -23.63 -46.72
C ILE A 784 2.08 -25.11 -47.08
N ALA A 785 2.56 -25.99 -46.20
CA ALA A 785 2.64 -27.43 -46.47
C ALA A 785 1.30 -28.16 -46.32
N GLU A 786 0.44 -27.70 -45.39
CA GLU A 786 -0.81 -28.38 -45.03
C GLU A 786 -2.04 -27.50 -45.26
N LYS A 787 -3.15 -28.13 -45.66
CA LYS A 787 -4.45 -27.45 -45.78
C LYS A 787 -4.95 -26.89 -44.43
N SER A 788 -4.64 -27.57 -43.32
CA SER A 788 -4.92 -27.11 -41.95
C SER A 788 -4.38 -25.69 -41.70
N GLN A 789 -3.15 -25.43 -42.15
CA GLN A 789 -2.43 -24.18 -42.02
C GLN A 789 -3.00 -23.09 -42.95
N TRP A 790 -3.38 -23.48 -44.18
CA TRP A 790 -4.10 -22.63 -45.13
C TRP A 790 -5.44 -22.14 -44.57
N ASP A 791 -6.27 -23.07 -44.09
CA ASP A 791 -7.59 -22.77 -43.53
C ASP A 791 -7.47 -21.96 -42.22
N SER A 792 -6.39 -22.13 -41.45
CA SER A 792 -6.07 -21.31 -40.27
C SER A 792 -5.68 -19.87 -40.63
N ALA A 793 -4.81 -19.70 -41.64
CA ALA A 793 -4.38 -18.39 -42.12
C ALA A 793 -5.53 -17.59 -42.74
N ILE A 794 -6.44 -18.26 -43.48
CA ILE A 794 -7.68 -17.64 -43.96
C ILE A 794 -8.54 -17.15 -42.79
N LYS A 795 -8.80 -18.00 -41.79
CA LYS A 795 -9.61 -17.59 -40.62
C LYS A 795 -8.99 -16.41 -39.88
N PHE A 796 -7.66 -16.39 -39.74
CA PHE A 796 -6.91 -15.29 -39.12
C PHE A 796 -6.97 -14.00 -39.94
N MET A 797 -6.85 -14.09 -41.27
CA MET A 797 -7.05 -12.97 -42.18
C MET A 797 -8.49 -12.44 -42.11
N GLU A 798 -9.49 -13.33 -42.21
CA GLU A 798 -10.91 -12.98 -42.14
C GLU A 798 -11.29 -12.30 -40.82
N SER A 799 -10.86 -12.84 -39.67
CA SER A 799 -11.15 -12.21 -38.37
C SER A 799 -10.49 -10.84 -38.26
N THR A 800 -9.21 -10.72 -38.64
CA THR A 800 -8.47 -9.45 -38.61
C THR A 800 -9.14 -8.39 -39.48
N LEU A 801 -9.52 -8.74 -40.71
CA LEU A 801 -10.14 -7.82 -41.64
C LEU A 801 -11.56 -7.45 -41.19
N GLN A 802 -12.31 -8.36 -40.57
CA GLN A 802 -13.62 -8.07 -39.96
C GLN A 802 -13.49 -7.10 -38.78
N ASP A 803 -12.54 -7.32 -37.88
CA ASP A 803 -12.29 -6.45 -36.72
C ASP A 803 -11.86 -5.05 -37.17
N LYS A 804 -10.91 -4.95 -38.10
CA LYS A 804 -10.48 -3.64 -38.66
C LYS A 804 -11.54 -2.98 -39.53
N LEU A 805 -12.41 -3.73 -40.18
CA LEU A 805 -13.58 -3.17 -40.88
C LEU A 805 -14.57 -2.61 -39.87
N PHE A 806 -14.85 -3.30 -38.76
CA PHE A 806 -15.72 -2.81 -37.70
C PHE A 806 -15.15 -1.55 -37.02
N GLU A 807 -13.85 -1.52 -36.71
CA GLU A 807 -13.16 -0.31 -36.24
C GLU A 807 -13.31 0.86 -37.22
N THR A 808 -13.08 0.62 -38.52
CA THR A 808 -13.15 1.65 -39.57
C THR A 808 -14.59 2.14 -39.77
N GLU A 809 -15.58 1.25 -39.80
CA GLU A 809 -17.00 1.64 -39.85
C GLU A 809 -17.43 2.40 -38.59
N SER A 810 -16.91 2.04 -37.41
CA SER A 810 -17.11 2.78 -36.16
C SER A 810 -16.49 4.19 -36.21
N LYS A 811 -15.27 4.34 -36.74
CA LYS A 811 -14.63 5.65 -37.00
C LYS A 811 -15.45 6.49 -37.97
N ILE A 812 -15.83 5.92 -39.13
CA ILE A 812 -16.69 6.59 -40.13
C ILE A 812 -18.02 7.03 -39.52
N ASN A 813 -18.67 6.18 -38.71
CA ASN A 813 -19.93 6.52 -38.05
C ASN A 813 -19.78 7.62 -36.99
N LYS A 814 -18.64 7.70 -36.29
CA LYS A 814 -18.32 8.83 -35.39
C LYS A 814 -18.12 10.14 -36.17
N MET A 815 -17.42 10.08 -37.31
CA MET A 815 -17.16 11.25 -38.17
C MET A 815 -18.41 11.72 -38.92
N SER A 816 -19.24 10.81 -39.43
CA SER A 816 -20.49 11.12 -40.16
C SER A 816 -21.67 11.44 -39.24
N GLY A 817 -21.59 11.07 -37.95
CA GLY A 817 -22.68 11.21 -36.99
C GLY A 817 -23.84 10.22 -37.21
N PRO A 818 -24.94 10.36 -36.46
CA PRO A 818 -26.04 9.41 -36.50
C PRO A 818 -26.76 9.39 -37.87
N GLY A 819 -26.87 8.21 -38.47
CA GLY A 819 -27.74 7.97 -39.64
C GLY A 819 -29.20 8.28 -39.33
N TRP A 820 -30.06 8.34 -40.36
CA TRP A 820 -31.48 8.68 -40.22
C TRP A 820 -32.22 7.84 -39.15
N VAL A 821 -31.93 6.54 -39.10
CA VAL A 821 -32.44 5.62 -38.06
C VAL A 821 -31.96 6.03 -36.65
N GLY A 822 -30.68 6.37 -36.47
CA GLY A 822 -30.15 6.84 -35.19
C GLY A 822 -30.79 8.16 -34.73
N ARG A 823 -31.01 9.09 -35.65
CA ARG A 823 -31.70 10.37 -35.39
C ARG A 823 -33.14 10.16 -34.92
N TRP A 824 -33.89 9.26 -35.57
CA TRP A 824 -35.30 8.99 -35.25
C TRP A 824 -35.50 8.12 -34.00
N PHE A 825 -34.73 7.03 -33.84
CA PHE A 825 -34.94 6.09 -32.74
C PHE A 825 -34.22 6.48 -31.44
N LYS A 826 -33.05 7.15 -31.52
CA LYS A 826 -32.25 7.53 -30.33
C LYS A 826 -32.28 9.02 -30.00
N TRP A 827 -33.05 9.83 -30.74
CA TRP A 827 -33.16 11.29 -30.54
C TRP A 827 -31.81 12.04 -30.55
N GLN A 828 -30.85 11.51 -31.33
CA GLN A 828 -29.51 12.07 -31.47
C GLN A 828 -29.45 13.10 -32.60
N TYR A 829 -28.81 14.24 -32.34
CA TYR A 829 -28.59 15.30 -33.33
C TYR A 829 -27.22 15.13 -33.99
N GLN A 830 -27.11 15.56 -35.25
CA GLN A 830 -25.87 15.56 -36.03
C GLN A 830 -25.23 16.95 -35.94
N SER A 831 -23.92 17.06 -35.71
CA SER A 831 -23.21 18.35 -35.76
C SER A 831 -23.08 18.85 -37.20
N GLN A 832 -22.75 20.14 -37.39
CA GLN A 832 -22.51 20.69 -38.72
C GLN A 832 -21.34 19.98 -39.42
N ASP A 833 -20.25 19.70 -38.72
CA ASP A 833 -19.08 18.98 -39.28
C ASP A 833 -19.41 17.53 -39.61
N GLN A 834 -20.26 16.87 -38.80
CA GLN A 834 -20.76 15.53 -39.10
C GLN A 834 -21.67 15.52 -40.33
N ALA A 835 -22.46 16.58 -40.56
CA ALA A 835 -23.25 16.73 -41.76
C ALA A 835 -22.37 16.96 -43.01
N LYS A 836 -21.32 17.79 -42.90
CA LYS A 836 -20.29 17.94 -43.94
C LYS A 836 -19.62 16.59 -44.26
N CYS A 837 -19.15 15.87 -43.25
CA CYS A 837 -18.52 14.56 -43.43
C CYS A 837 -19.46 13.53 -44.07
N ALA A 838 -20.74 13.51 -43.67
CA ALA A 838 -21.72 12.60 -44.28
C ALA A 838 -21.96 12.89 -45.77
N ALA A 839 -22.06 14.17 -46.16
CA ALA A 839 -22.18 14.56 -47.57
C ALA A 839 -20.90 14.21 -48.37
N THR A 840 -19.73 14.58 -47.84
CA THR A 840 -18.42 14.25 -48.44
C THR A 840 -18.26 12.74 -48.63
N LYS A 841 -18.60 11.95 -47.61
CA LYS A 841 -18.60 10.49 -47.68
C LYS A 841 -19.49 9.98 -48.82
N THR A 842 -20.72 10.47 -48.95
CA THR A 842 -21.65 9.99 -49.99
C THR A 842 -21.18 10.33 -51.40
N GLU A 843 -20.48 11.44 -51.63
CA GLU A 843 -19.86 11.71 -52.94
C GLU A 843 -18.64 10.82 -53.20
N LEU A 844 -17.78 10.61 -52.19
CA LEU A 844 -16.60 9.73 -52.32
C LEU A 844 -16.98 8.25 -52.49
N GLU A 845 -18.09 7.80 -51.88
CA GLU A 845 -18.65 6.46 -52.07
C GLU A 845 -19.10 6.20 -53.52
N LYS A 846 -19.44 7.25 -54.29
CA LYS A 846 -19.80 7.09 -55.72
C LYS A 846 -18.57 6.84 -56.60
N ILE A 847 -17.45 7.50 -56.31
CA ILE A 847 -16.19 7.30 -57.06
C ILE A 847 -15.75 5.84 -56.95
N VAL A 848 -15.72 5.34 -55.72
CA VAL A 848 -15.37 3.94 -55.39
C VAL A 848 -16.38 2.92 -55.92
N ALA A 849 -17.62 3.33 -56.19
CA ALA A 849 -18.63 2.46 -56.81
C ALA A 849 -18.57 2.44 -58.35
N LEU A 850 -17.79 3.34 -58.97
CA LEU A 850 -17.59 3.41 -60.42
C LEU A 850 -16.33 2.66 -60.87
N ASP A 851 -15.30 2.59 -60.01
CA ASP A 851 -14.06 1.87 -60.27
C ASP A 851 -13.72 0.94 -59.09
N GLU A 852 -13.85 -0.37 -59.30
CA GLU A 852 -13.49 -1.39 -58.30
C GLU A 852 -11.97 -1.56 -58.12
N LYS A 853 -11.12 -0.97 -58.97
CA LYS A 853 -9.65 -1.02 -58.83
C LYS A 853 -9.05 0.36 -58.60
N HIS A 854 -9.83 1.29 -58.04
CA HIS A 854 -9.42 2.67 -57.81
C HIS A 854 -8.18 2.76 -56.91
N PRO A 855 -7.20 3.62 -57.22
CA PRO A 855 -5.99 3.78 -56.41
C PRO A 855 -6.25 4.43 -55.04
N PRO A 856 -5.35 4.24 -54.06
CA PRO A 856 -5.51 4.80 -52.70
C PRO A 856 -5.46 6.32 -52.63
N TYR A 857 -4.99 6.99 -53.68
CA TYR A 857 -4.88 8.46 -53.75
C TYR A 857 -5.98 9.02 -54.64
N LEU A 858 -6.66 10.06 -54.15
CA LEU A 858 -7.63 10.81 -54.93
C LEU A 858 -6.88 11.79 -55.84
N ALA A 859 -7.09 11.70 -57.15
CA ALA A 859 -6.45 12.59 -58.13
C ALA A 859 -6.92 14.05 -57.94
N MET A 860 -6.12 15.03 -58.38
CA MET A 860 -6.48 16.44 -58.20
C MET A 860 -7.81 16.79 -58.89
N ASP A 861 -8.07 16.20 -60.05
CA ASP A 861 -9.31 16.41 -60.81
C ASP A 861 -10.53 15.80 -60.10
N GLU A 862 -10.34 14.67 -59.41
CA GLU A 862 -11.37 14.04 -58.57
C GLU A 862 -11.64 14.88 -57.31
N THR A 863 -10.60 15.37 -56.62
CA THR A 863 -10.76 16.24 -55.44
C THR A 863 -11.55 17.51 -55.78
N THR A 864 -11.27 18.12 -56.94
CA THR A 864 -11.96 19.34 -57.39
C THR A 864 -13.37 19.05 -57.89
N THR A 865 -13.62 17.88 -58.46
CA THR A 865 -14.98 17.41 -58.84
C THR A 865 -15.84 17.17 -57.60
N VAL A 866 -15.31 16.46 -56.59
CA VAL A 866 -16.00 16.25 -55.30
C VAL A 866 -16.31 17.58 -54.62
N ARG A 867 -15.34 18.50 -54.56
CA ARG A 867 -15.56 19.85 -53.99
C ARG A 867 -16.71 20.58 -54.73
N LYS A 868 -16.67 20.68 -56.06
CA LYS A 868 -17.72 21.36 -56.84
C LYS A 868 -19.11 20.74 -56.64
N ASN A 869 -19.18 19.42 -56.50
CA ASN A 869 -20.44 18.72 -56.22
C ASN A 869 -20.96 19.03 -54.80
N LEU A 870 -20.08 19.18 -53.81
CA LEU A 870 -20.43 19.58 -52.44
C LEU A 870 -20.84 21.06 -52.37
N GLU A 871 -20.12 21.96 -53.05
CA GLU A 871 -20.48 23.37 -53.20
C GLU A 871 -21.88 23.52 -53.82
N ALA A 872 -22.20 22.73 -54.86
CA ALA A 872 -23.52 22.70 -55.48
C ALA A 872 -24.64 22.16 -54.54
N GLN A 873 -24.28 21.36 -53.53
CA GLN A 873 -25.18 20.92 -52.45
C GLN A 873 -25.25 21.92 -51.28
N GLY A 874 -24.53 23.04 -51.34
CA GLY A 874 -24.46 24.05 -50.28
C GLY A 874 -23.53 23.66 -49.12
N VAL A 875 -22.56 22.76 -49.37
CA VAL A 875 -21.63 22.22 -48.36
C VAL A 875 -20.21 22.64 -48.70
N ASP A 876 -19.71 23.67 -48.02
CA ASP A 876 -18.35 24.19 -48.19
C ASP A 876 -17.31 23.37 -47.40
N VAL A 877 -16.28 22.86 -48.08
CA VAL A 877 -15.32 21.86 -47.58
C VAL A 877 -13.92 22.01 -48.19
N ASP A 878 -12.89 22.01 -47.33
CA ASP A 878 -11.49 22.05 -47.73
C ASP A 878 -10.98 20.76 -48.39
N ASN A 879 -9.98 20.89 -49.27
CA ASN A 879 -9.35 19.74 -49.94
C ASN A 879 -8.77 18.72 -48.96
N ASP A 880 -8.23 19.17 -47.83
CA ASP A 880 -7.60 18.27 -46.85
C ASP A 880 -8.66 17.51 -46.04
N PHE A 881 -9.82 18.11 -45.76
CA PHE A 881 -10.97 17.40 -45.18
C PHE A 881 -11.53 16.32 -46.12
N ILE A 882 -11.55 16.60 -47.43
CA ILE A 882 -11.91 15.60 -48.46
C ILE A 882 -10.90 14.44 -48.42
N LYS A 883 -9.59 14.72 -48.38
CA LYS A 883 -8.54 13.68 -48.28
C LYS A 883 -8.60 12.86 -46.99
N THR A 884 -8.85 13.48 -45.83
CA THR A 884 -9.01 12.76 -44.55
C THR A 884 -10.25 11.87 -44.58
N THR A 885 -11.36 12.35 -45.16
CA THR A 885 -12.57 11.52 -45.32
C THR A 885 -12.34 10.38 -46.31
N TRP A 886 -11.61 10.65 -47.40
CA TRP A 886 -11.22 9.66 -48.41
C TRP A 886 -10.42 8.50 -47.82
N HIS A 887 -9.40 8.77 -47.00
CA HIS A 887 -8.57 7.73 -46.38
C HIS A 887 -9.42 6.64 -45.70
N GLU A 888 -10.38 7.03 -44.86
CA GLU A 888 -11.22 6.08 -44.14
C GLU A 888 -12.27 5.41 -45.04
N VAL A 889 -12.83 6.13 -46.02
CA VAL A 889 -13.79 5.58 -47.00
C VAL A 889 -13.13 4.52 -47.88
N TYR A 890 -11.94 4.82 -48.41
CA TYR A 890 -11.10 3.91 -49.18
C TYR A 890 -10.66 2.70 -48.35
N ARG A 891 -10.13 2.93 -47.13
CA ARG A 891 -9.74 1.85 -46.19
C ARG A 891 -10.88 0.85 -45.97
N ARG A 892 -12.10 1.31 -45.74
CA ARG A 892 -13.28 0.44 -45.60
C ARG A 892 -13.60 -0.33 -46.89
N HIS A 893 -13.47 0.28 -48.07
CA HIS A 893 -13.67 -0.41 -49.35
C HIS A 893 -12.61 -1.50 -49.57
N PHE A 894 -11.34 -1.14 -49.42
CA PHE A 894 -10.20 -2.06 -49.47
C PHE A 894 -10.39 -3.28 -48.56
N LEU A 895 -10.78 -3.07 -47.30
CA LEU A 895 -11.06 -4.15 -46.34
C LEU A 895 -12.22 -5.05 -46.78
N LYS A 896 -13.26 -4.50 -47.43
CA LYS A 896 -14.36 -5.30 -47.99
C LYS A 896 -13.90 -6.16 -49.16
N GLN A 897 -13.06 -5.63 -50.05
CA GLN A 897 -12.50 -6.39 -51.17
C GLN A 897 -11.51 -7.47 -50.71
N ALA A 898 -10.68 -7.16 -49.71
CA ALA A 898 -9.78 -8.14 -49.09
C ALA A 898 -10.57 -9.32 -48.46
N LEU A 899 -11.73 -9.04 -47.85
CA LEU A 899 -12.63 -10.08 -47.33
C LEU A 899 -13.28 -10.93 -48.44
N VAL A 900 -13.62 -10.35 -49.59
CA VAL A 900 -14.12 -11.12 -50.74
C VAL A 900 -13.02 -12.06 -51.25
N ARG A 901 -11.81 -11.55 -51.49
CA ARG A 901 -10.63 -12.34 -51.91
C ARG A 901 -10.29 -13.47 -50.93
N ALA A 902 -10.38 -13.23 -49.62
CA ALA A 902 -10.16 -14.26 -48.61
C ALA A 902 -11.16 -15.42 -48.72
N ASN A 903 -12.45 -15.13 -48.98
CA ASN A 903 -13.48 -16.14 -49.18
C ASN A 903 -13.27 -16.95 -50.48
N GLU A 904 -12.86 -16.28 -51.57
CA GLU A 904 -12.57 -16.92 -52.87
C GLU A 904 -11.40 -17.90 -52.75
N CYS A 905 -10.30 -17.49 -52.13
CA CYS A 905 -9.13 -18.32 -51.90
C CYS A 905 -9.33 -19.48 -50.90
N ARG A 906 -10.50 -19.61 -50.26
CA ARG A 906 -10.84 -20.78 -49.41
C ARG A 906 -10.87 -22.10 -50.18
N ARG A 907 -11.05 -22.06 -51.51
CA ARG A 907 -10.92 -23.23 -52.40
C ARG A 907 -9.56 -23.29 -53.12
N GLY A 908 -8.70 -22.30 -52.91
CA GLY A 908 -7.44 -22.09 -53.64
C GLY A 908 -6.28 -23.03 -53.29
N PHE A 909 -6.29 -23.72 -52.13
CA PHE A 909 -5.16 -24.53 -51.65
C PHE A 909 -4.64 -25.54 -52.69
N TYR A 910 -5.53 -26.18 -53.45
CA TYR A 910 -5.17 -27.15 -54.49
C TYR A 910 -4.41 -26.54 -55.67
N TYR A 911 -4.77 -25.30 -56.05
CA TYR A 911 -4.10 -24.55 -57.10
C TYR A 911 -2.73 -24.04 -56.61
N TYR A 912 -2.68 -23.54 -55.38
CA TYR A 912 -1.44 -23.14 -54.69
C TYR A 912 -0.42 -24.28 -54.61
N GLN A 913 -0.83 -25.48 -54.15
CA GLN A 913 0.07 -26.63 -54.01
C GLN A 913 0.63 -27.13 -55.36
N ARG A 914 -0.09 -26.91 -56.47
CA ARG A 914 0.33 -27.33 -57.82
C ARG A 914 1.09 -26.27 -58.60
N GLY A 915 1.23 -25.05 -58.08
CA GLY A 915 1.91 -23.95 -58.77
C GLY A 915 1.22 -23.50 -60.07
N ILE A 916 -0.08 -23.76 -60.22
CA ILE A 916 -0.84 -23.40 -61.43
C ILE A 916 -1.19 -21.91 -61.33
N THR A 917 -0.58 -21.10 -62.20
CA THR A 917 -0.71 -19.63 -62.23
C THR A 917 -1.71 -19.12 -63.27
N ASP A 918 -2.27 -20.00 -64.12
CA ASP A 918 -3.19 -19.64 -65.21
C ASP A 918 -4.65 -19.37 -64.79
N THR A 919 -4.92 -19.27 -63.48
CA THR A 919 -6.22 -18.83 -62.95
C THR A 919 -6.05 -17.48 -62.26
N ASP A 920 -6.96 -16.52 -62.52
CA ASP A 920 -6.98 -15.15 -61.94
C ASP A 920 -7.08 -15.07 -60.39
N LEU A 921 -6.92 -16.20 -59.69
CA LEU A 921 -7.05 -16.37 -58.25
C LEU A 921 -5.68 -16.20 -57.54
N GLU A 922 -5.23 -14.95 -57.41
CA GLU A 922 -3.98 -14.62 -56.71
C GLU A 922 -4.13 -14.69 -55.17
N CYS A 923 -3.70 -15.79 -54.56
CA CYS A 923 -3.81 -16.01 -53.10
C CYS A 923 -2.56 -15.59 -52.28
N HIS A 924 -1.81 -14.58 -52.74
CA HIS A 924 -0.58 -14.12 -52.05
C HIS A 924 -0.85 -13.51 -50.66
N ASP A 925 -2.03 -12.91 -50.47
CA ASP A 925 -2.46 -12.36 -49.18
C ASP A 925 -2.44 -13.43 -48.07
N ILE A 926 -2.91 -14.65 -48.34
CA ILE A 926 -2.93 -15.75 -47.36
C ILE A 926 -1.52 -16.18 -46.97
N VAL A 927 -0.57 -16.18 -47.92
CA VAL A 927 0.83 -16.48 -47.64
C VAL A 927 1.45 -15.43 -46.71
N LEU A 928 1.10 -14.14 -46.89
CA LEU A 928 1.49 -13.07 -45.97
C LEU A 928 0.91 -13.28 -44.56
N PHE A 929 -0.41 -13.48 -44.44
CA PHE A 929 -1.05 -13.67 -43.14
C PHE A 929 -0.54 -14.93 -42.43
N TRP A 930 -0.27 -16.02 -43.16
CA TRP A 930 0.36 -17.23 -42.62
C TRP A 930 1.79 -16.98 -42.11
N ARG A 931 2.64 -16.27 -42.87
CA ARG A 931 4.02 -15.92 -42.45
C ARG A 931 4.02 -15.11 -41.17
N ILE A 932 3.13 -14.10 -41.08
CA ILE A 932 2.97 -13.28 -39.88
C ILE A 932 2.47 -14.13 -38.70
N GLN A 933 1.48 -15.00 -38.94
CA GLN A 933 0.93 -15.89 -37.92
C GLN A 933 2.00 -16.82 -37.35
N LYS A 934 2.77 -17.48 -38.22
CA LYS A 934 3.87 -18.37 -37.85
C LYS A 934 4.97 -17.64 -37.07
N MET A 935 5.44 -16.49 -37.58
CA MET A 935 6.48 -15.69 -36.94
C MET A 935 6.08 -15.22 -35.53
N LEU A 936 4.84 -14.77 -35.35
CA LEU A 936 4.33 -14.36 -34.04
C LEU A 936 4.10 -15.55 -33.09
N GLN A 937 3.72 -16.74 -33.60
CA GLN A 937 3.66 -17.98 -32.78
C GLN A 937 5.05 -18.40 -32.32
N CYS A 938 6.05 -18.43 -33.20
CA CYS A 938 7.45 -18.68 -32.83
C CYS A 938 7.96 -17.64 -31.81
N THR A 939 7.55 -16.37 -31.94
CA THR A 939 7.87 -15.31 -30.97
C THR A 939 7.24 -15.57 -29.60
N SER A 940 5.95 -15.93 -29.56
CA SER A 940 5.24 -16.26 -28.31
C SER A 940 5.89 -17.43 -27.58
N ASN A 941 6.21 -18.50 -28.31
CA ASN A 941 6.90 -19.67 -27.76
C ASN A 941 8.29 -19.32 -27.20
N ALA A 942 9.07 -18.48 -27.91
CA ALA A 942 10.38 -18.03 -27.47
C ALA A 942 10.29 -17.12 -26.23
N LEU A 943 9.34 -16.19 -26.19
CA LEU A 943 9.09 -15.33 -25.02
C LEU A 943 8.68 -16.16 -23.81
N ARG A 944 7.78 -17.14 -23.96
CA ARG A 944 7.42 -18.06 -22.87
C ARG A 944 8.65 -18.79 -22.33
N GLN A 945 9.51 -19.31 -23.20
CA GLN A 945 10.74 -19.98 -22.77
C GLN A 945 11.67 -19.04 -22.00
N GLN A 946 11.80 -17.77 -22.40
CA GLN A 946 12.57 -16.76 -21.66
C GLN A 946 11.95 -16.45 -20.29
N ILE A 947 10.62 -16.31 -20.21
CA ILE A 947 9.88 -16.08 -18.97
C ILE A 947 10.09 -17.24 -18.00
N MET A 948 9.76 -18.48 -18.40
CA MET A 948 9.78 -19.63 -17.50
C MET A 948 11.19 -20.02 -17.04
N ASN A 949 12.20 -19.95 -17.93
CA ASN A 949 13.55 -20.40 -17.61
C ASN A 949 14.38 -19.34 -16.86
N THR A 950 14.15 -18.06 -17.15
CA THR A 950 15.04 -16.98 -16.74
C THR A 950 14.31 -15.87 -15.98
N GLU A 951 13.34 -15.18 -16.60
CA GLU A 951 12.85 -13.93 -16.02
C GLU A 951 11.94 -14.13 -14.80
N ALA A 952 11.13 -15.19 -14.75
CA ALA A 952 10.35 -15.53 -13.55
C ALA A 952 11.25 -15.78 -12.33
N ARG A 953 12.39 -16.48 -12.52
CA ARG A 953 13.39 -16.73 -11.47
C ARG A 953 14.21 -15.49 -11.08
N ARG A 954 14.36 -14.52 -11.99
CA ARG A 954 14.96 -13.21 -11.66
C ARG A 954 14.01 -12.38 -10.83
N LEU A 955 12.75 -12.28 -11.26
CA LEU A 955 11.68 -11.59 -10.55
C LEU A 955 11.49 -12.15 -9.12
N GLU A 956 11.51 -13.47 -8.95
CA GLU A 956 11.49 -14.16 -7.65
C GLU A 956 12.63 -13.68 -6.72
N LYS A 957 13.88 -13.67 -7.22
CA LYS A 957 15.04 -13.22 -6.46
C LYS A 957 15.00 -11.73 -6.12
N GLU A 958 14.53 -10.91 -7.06
CA GLU A 958 14.33 -9.47 -6.84
C GLU A 958 13.28 -9.22 -5.76
N VAL A 959 12.10 -9.85 -5.85
CA VAL A 959 11.05 -9.76 -4.82
C VAL A 959 11.56 -10.20 -3.45
N LYS A 960 12.30 -11.31 -3.38
CA LYS A 960 12.90 -11.79 -2.12
C LYS A 960 13.85 -10.76 -1.49
N HIS A 961 14.80 -10.23 -2.26
CA HIS A 961 15.74 -9.21 -1.77
C HIS A 961 15.01 -7.91 -1.35
N MET A 962 13.91 -7.55 -2.03
CA MET A 962 13.09 -6.41 -1.61
C MET A 962 12.37 -6.66 -0.30
N LEU A 963 11.77 -7.84 -0.11
CA LEU A 963 11.10 -8.21 1.14
C LEU A 963 12.10 -8.27 2.31
N GLU A 964 13.33 -8.72 2.08
CA GLU A 964 14.41 -8.67 3.07
C GLU A 964 14.75 -7.21 3.45
N GLY A 965 14.96 -6.32 2.47
CA GLY A 965 15.24 -4.90 2.72
C GLY A 965 14.07 -4.08 3.29
N LEU A 966 12.81 -4.51 3.06
CA LEU A 966 11.63 -3.98 3.76
C LEU A 966 11.52 -4.53 5.19
N GLY A 967 12.09 -5.71 5.45
CA GLY A 967 12.16 -6.34 6.77
C GLY A 967 13.10 -5.61 7.75
N GLU A 968 14.16 -4.98 7.25
CA GLU A 968 15.16 -4.28 8.06
C GLU A 968 14.72 -2.86 8.50
N ASP A 969 13.76 -2.24 7.80
CA ASP A 969 13.34 -0.85 8.05
C ASP A 969 12.04 -0.78 8.88
N PRO A 970 12.11 -0.44 10.18
CA PRO A 970 10.92 -0.38 11.04
C PRO A 970 9.95 0.75 10.65
N GLN A 971 10.43 1.84 10.04
CA GLN A 971 9.54 2.93 9.59
C GLN A 971 8.75 2.53 8.35
N LYS A 972 9.35 1.78 7.42
CA LYS A 972 8.60 1.19 6.30
C LYS A 972 7.59 0.16 6.79
N LYS A 973 7.93 -0.70 7.76
CA LYS A 973 6.96 -1.62 8.39
C LYS A 973 5.77 -0.88 9.00
N LEU A 974 6.02 0.21 9.75
CA LEU A 974 4.97 1.08 10.31
C LEU A 974 4.06 1.66 9.21
N GLY A 975 4.63 2.10 8.10
CA GLY A 975 3.88 2.62 6.95
C GLY A 975 3.12 1.57 6.15
N LEU A 976 3.64 0.34 6.04
CA LEU A 976 3.06 -0.72 5.20
C LEU A 976 2.02 -1.58 5.94
N LEU A 977 2.21 -1.84 7.23
CA LEU A 977 1.32 -2.67 8.06
C LEU A 977 0.55 -1.78 9.05
N GLN A 978 -0.54 -1.20 8.53
CA GLN A 978 -1.45 -0.30 9.24
C GLN A 978 -2.78 -1.01 9.61
N GLY A 979 -3.49 -0.45 10.58
CA GLY A 979 -4.83 -0.89 11.00
C GLY A 979 -4.95 -1.14 12.50
N ARG A 980 -6.17 -0.96 13.05
CA ARG A 980 -6.44 -1.10 14.50
C ARG A 980 -6.04 -2.48 15.03
N ARG A 981 -6.12 -3.55 14.23
CA ARG A 981 -5.64 -4.89 14.60
C ARG A 981 -4.14 -4.88 14.95
N VAL A 982 -3.31 -4.25 14.12
CA VAL A 982 -1.85 -4.23 14.34
C VAL A 982 -1.50 -3.37 15.57
N THR A 983 -2.08 -2.17 15.68
CA THR A 983 -1.80 -1.31 16.85
C THR A 983 -2.26 -1.97 18.15
N LEU A 984 -3.43 -2.61 18.16
CA LEU A 984 -3.95 -3.24 19.37
C LEU A 984 -3.14 -4.46 19.79
N ALA A 985 -2.64 -5.26 18.84
CA ALA A 985 -1.70 -6.36 19.16
C ALA A 985 -0.42 -5.83 19.82
N GLU A 986 0.16 -4.74 19.29
CA GLU A 986 1.36 -4.10 19.85
C GLU A 986 1.11 -3.44 21.21
N GLU A 987 0.00 -2.70 21.36
CA GLU A 987 -0.48 -2.11 22.63
C GLU A 987 -0.57 -3.21 23.70
N LEU A 988 -1.26 -4.30 23.37
CA LEU A 988 -1.53 -5.40 24.28
C LEU A 988 -0.25 -6.17 24.66
N LYS A 989 0.68 -6.38 23.72
CA LYS A 989 1.99 -6.96 24.02
C LYS A 989 2.83 -6.06 24.93
N LYS A 990 2.89 -4.76 24.65
CA LYS A 990 3.61 -3.78 25.50
C LYS A 990 3.05 -3.77 26.93
N VAL A 991 1.73 -3.62 27.06
CA VAL A 991 1.05 -3.62 28.36
C VAL A 991 1.25 -4.94 29.11
N ARG A 992 1.23 -6.10 28.42
CA ARG A 992 1.54 -7.40 29.03
C ARG A 992 2.98 -7.44 29.56
N GLY A 993 3.97 -6.97 28.80
CA GLY A 993 5.36 -6.91 29.25
C GLY A 993 5.56 -6.03 30.48
N ILE A 994 4.97 -4.83 30.48
CA ILE A 994 4.99 -3.90 31.61
C ILE A 994 4.33 -4.52 32.86
N GLN A 995 3.19 -5.19 32.70
CA GLN A 995 2.53 -5.91 33.80
C GLN A 995 3.40 -7.04 34.34
N GLU A 996 3.98 -7.88 33.48
CA GLU A 996 4.83 -9.00 33.89
C GLU A 996 6.06 -8.52 34.69
N LYS A 997 6.68 -7.40 34.30
CA LYS A 997 7.78 -6.78 35.06
C LYS A 997 7.33 -6.16 36.38
N LEU A 998 6.18 -5.49 36.41
CA LEU A 998 5.59 -4.96 37.64
C LEU A 998 5.26 -6.09 38.64
N GLU A 999 4.73 -7.21 38.16
CA GLU A 999 4.43 -8.39 38.98
C GLU A 999 5.71 -9.11 39.47
N GLU A 1000 6.73 -9.28 38.61
CA GLU A 1000 8.05 -9.80 39.04
C GLU A 1000 8.69 -8.90 40.10
N PHE A 1001 8.59 -7.56 39.94
CA PHE A 1001 9.07 -6.60 40.93
C PHE A 1001 8.28 -6.65 42.24
N ILE A 1002 6.94 -6.73 42.21
CA ILE A 1002 6.11 -6.89 43.42
C ILE A 1002 6.42 -8.20 44.13
N GLU A 1003 6.60 -9.30 43.40
CA GLU A 1003 6.93 -10.60 43.99
C GLU A 1003 8.33 -10.56 44.64
N ALA A 1004 9.31 -9.94 43.99
CA ALA A 1004 10.63 -9.72 44.57
C ALA A 1004 10.59 -8.82 45.80
N LEU A 1005 9.79 -7.75 45.78
CA LEU A 1005 9.62 -6.82 46.91
C LEU A 1005 8.92 -7.48 48.10
N ARG A 1006 8.03 -8.46 47.86
CA ARG A 1006 7.42 -9.29 48.90
C ARG A 1006 8.39 -10.32 49.48
N LYS A 1007 9.41 -10.76 48.74
CA LYS A 1007 10.48 -11.67 49.20
C LYS A 1007 11.59 -10.98 50.02
N GLU A 1008 11.64 -9.64 50.04
CA GLU A 1008 12.58 -8.85 50.86
C GLU A 1008 11.96 -8.43 52.22
N LYS A 1009 10.65 -8.65 52.42
CA LYS A 1009 9.97 -8.51 53.72
C LYS A 1009 10.16 -9.76 54.57
#